data_AF-A0A9P8Q251-F1
#
_entry.id   AF-A0A9P8Q251-F1
#
_cell.length_a   1.000
_cell.length_b   1.000
_cell.length_c   1.000
_cell.angle_alpha   90.00
_cell.angle_beta   90.00
_cell.angle_gamma   90.00
#
_symmetry.space_group_name_H-M   'P 1'
#
loop_
_entity.id
_entity.type
_entity.pdbx_description
1 polymer ?
#
loop_
_entity_poly.entity_id
_entity_poly.type
_entity_poly.pdbx_seq_one_letter_code
_entity_poly.pdbx_strand_id
1 'polypeptide(L)'
;MHVLLTNDDGPLNDTASPYIHYLVSAIAKHTNWDLSIVVPNTQRSWIGKAHFAGQNLTASFIYPTGDEESTTYLGPFAEPQEELRKQYKEWSLIDGTPASCSDIGIHHLYQEKGPVDLVISGPNVGRNSSATYITSSGTVGAAMEASLAGKLSIGLSYAFETRELKPDELREASLIAVKLIEHLYQNWGQGVDLYSINVPLHKELKLGQTKIHYAPILENKWGSIFKSQSQSEQTKETVDIVDVSVEKKIQFKWAPDFNTVHQTVLASAAKGEWNDSVALLNNCVSVTPLKAIFKDVAISGEIKLEHIPYFKPTVLTKESSAIHQTIPEQFQALQINPIEEELVLSIPTSSYIYPALQKSLSDHLPYLNIVSKSQKAVKTFQYGDYEDLDFDRVHSDSNYLINSYIYRKALIRKHYLANTIHIHTVKNPSSILRRAFPESFNLEVDYAEFLEDSLDECYELRDEINKGDSTWILKPSMSDRGQGIRLFQTIDQLQTIFDSFEEEDTDAEGEECTEGNNGVITSQLRHFIVQKYIADPLILSEYQGKKFHLRVYVLASGDLEVFVYKKMLTLFAASPYTDPNQLDLDTEEEVPMFGHLTNTCLQGEETATVNNSVVEFWQLQGLTITEKELIFSQIKEITGELFKAASTVDKINFQPLGNAFELYGLDFIVDSKLQVHVLEINAFPDFKQTGDDLKGLIFDLCDGLVTKCVVPFFNGEVKEGENDKEQLLVSVLKQ
;
A
#
# COMPACT_ATOMS: atom_id res chain seq x y z
N MET A 1 -30.02 10.98 -23.50
CA MET A 1 -29.65 9.59 -23.21
C MET A 1 -28.76 9.62 -21.98
N HIS A 2 -29.17 8.99 -20.89
CA HIS A 2 -28.37 8.80 -19.70
C HIS A 2 -27.51 7.55 -19.87
N VAL A 3 -26.19 7.72 -19.86
CA VAL A 3 -25.21 6.66 -20.08
C VAL A 3 -24.42 6.43 -18.79
N LEU A 4 -24.40 5.19 -18.34
CA LEU A 4 -23.52 4.75 -17.26
C LEU A 4 -22.25 4.17 -17.86
N LEU A 5 -21.10 4.68 -17.43
CA LEU A 5 -19.78 4.21 -17.81
C LEU A 5 -19.11 3.50 -16.63
N THR A 6 -18.60 2.31 -16.88
CA THR A 6 -17.79 1.53 -15.95
C THR A 6 -16.58 0.92 -16.67
N ASN A 7 -15.67 0.27 -15.96
CA ASN A 7 -14.58 -0.53 -16.51
C ASN A 7 -14.12 -1.57 -15.49
N ASP A 8 -13.16 -2.41 -15.87
CA ASP A 8 -12.45 -3.33 -14.98
C ASP A 8 -11.02 -2.90 -14.64
N ASP A 9 -10.55 -1.80 -15.20
CA ASP A 9 -9.21 -1.26 -14.95
C ASP A 9 -9.13 -0.33 -13.72
N GLY A 10 -10.28 0.15 -13.22
CA GLY A 10 -10.37 0.97 -12.01
C GLY A 10 -10.31 2.49 -12.28
N PRO A 11 -9.89 3.31 -11.28
CA PRO A 11 -9.83 4.77 -11.43
C PRO A 11 -8.71 5.18 -12.40
N LEU A 12 -8.67 6.47 -12.76
CA LEU A 12 -7.62 7.04 -13.60
C LEU A 12 -6.22 6.70 -13.07
N ASN A 13 -5.44 5.99 -13.89
CA ASN A 13 -4.10 5.53 -13.54
C ASN A 13 -3.30 5.34 -14.82
N ASP A 14 -2.08 5.85 -14.90
CA ASP A 14 -1.26 5.81 -16.13
C ASP A 14 -0.86 4.40 -16.56
N THR A 15 -0.86 3.43 -15.63
CA THR A 15 -0.45 2.04 -15.88
C THR A 15 -1.66 1.14 -16.09
N ALA A 16 -2.63 1.21 -15.17
CA ALA A 16 -3.79 0.32 -15.17
C ALA A 16 -4.93 0.82 -16.06
N SER A 17 -5.23 2.13 -16.06
CA SER A 17 -6.43 2.69 -16.72
C SER A 17 -6.19 3.99 -17.53
N PRO A 18 -5.17 4.09 -18.41
CA PRO A 18 -4.92 5.30 -19.22
C PRO A 18 -5.91 5.53 -20.39
N TYR A 19 -6.98 4.75 -20.53
CA TYR A 19 -7.81 4.73 -21.77
C TYR A 19 -9.17 5.39 -21.58
N ILE A 20 -9.76 5.21 -20.41
CA ILE A 20 -11.13 5.62 -20.12
C ILE A 20 -11.30 7.14 -20.19
N HIS A 21 -10.27 7.94 -19.90
CA HIS A 21 -10.34 9.39 -20.05
C HIS A 21 -10.48 9.83 -21.51
N TYR A 22 -9.86 9.13 -22.47
CA TYR A 22 -10.02 9.43 -23.90
C TYR A 22 -11.45 9.16 -24.34
N LEU A 23 -12.06 8.08 -23.84
CA LEU A 23 -13.47 7.81 -24.12
C LEU A 23 -14.39 8.86 -23.47
N VAL A 24 -14.17 9.21 -22.20
CA VAL A 24 -14.95 10.24 -21.49
C VAL A 24 -14.87 11.58 -22.24
N SER A 25 -13.67 11.98 -22.67
CA SER A 25 -13.45 13.17 -23.48
C SER A 25 -14.14 13.08 -24.84
N ALA A 26 -14.04 11.95 -25.55
CA ALA A 26 -14.70 11.76 -26.84
C ALA A 26 -16.23 11.82 -26.71
N ILE A 27 -16.81 11.21 -25.66
CA ILE A 27 -18.26 11.30 -25.36
C ILE A 27 -18.64 12.76 -25.13
N ALA A 28 -17.89 13.48 -24.28
CA ALA A 28 -18.17 14.88 -23.97
C ALA A 28 -18.05 15.82 -25.19
N LYS A 29 -17.11 15.54 -26.10
CA LYS A 29 -16.87 16.35 -27.31
C LYS A 29 -17.84 16.05 -28.45
N HIS A 30 -18.27 14.80 -28.61
CA HIS A 30 -18.96 14.33 -29.82
C HIS A 30 -20.42 13.91 -29.62
N THR A 31 -20.91 13.95 -28.39
CA THR A 31 -22.31 13.59 -28.05
C THR A 31 -22.92 14.60 -27.09
N ASN A 32 -24.22 14.51 -26.89
CA ASN A 32 -24.96 15.19 -25.83
C ASN A 32 -25.43 14.21 -24.73
N TRP A 33 -24.74 13.08 -24.57
CA TRP A 33 -25.10 12.07 -23.58
C TRP A 33 -24.83 12.59 -22.17
N ASP A 34 -25.78 12.34 -21.26
CA ASP A 34 -25.54 12.60 -19.84
C ASP A 34 -24.76 11.42 -19.28
N LEU A 35 -23.47 11.65 -19.00
CA LEU A 35 -22.55 10.62 -18.56
C LEU A 35 -22.45 10.57 -17.03
N SER A 36 -22.62 9.37 -16.49
CA SER A 36 -22.38 8.99 -15.09
C SER A 36 -21.30 7.91 -15.07
N ILE A 37 -20.36 8.00 -14.13
CA ILE A 37 -19.17 7.13 -14.12
C ILE A 37 -19.10 6.41 -12.78
N VAL A 38 -19.14 5.07 -12.82
CA VAL A 38 -19.03 4.19 -11.65
C VAL A 38 -18.03 3.09 -11.98
N VAL A 39 -16.87 3.10 -11.34
CA VAL A 39 -15.78 2.16 -11.61
C VAL A 39 -15.32 1.49 -10.32
N PRO A 40 -14.65 0.33 -10.37
CA PRO A 40 -13.99 -0.23 -9.21
C PRO A 40 -12.93 0.73 -8.64
N ASN A 41 -12.69 0.69 -7.33
CA ASN A 41 -11.64 1.49 -6.69
C ASN A 41 -10.21 1.01 -7.01
N THR A 42 -10.08 -0.18 -7.59
CA THR A 42 -8.83 -0.89 -7.88
C THR A 42 -8.96 -1.68 -9.18
N GLN A 43 -7.84 -2.10 -9.77
CA GLN A 43 -7.82 -2.93 -10.98
C GLN A 43 -8.44 -4.31 -10.70
N ARG A 44 -9.40 -4.77 -11.53
CA ARG A 44 -10.16 -6.03 -11.38
C ARG A 44 -10.28 -6.82 -12.71
N SER A 45 -9.17 -6.97 -13.45
CA SER A 45 -9.15 -7.81 -14.67
C SER A 45 -9.23 -9.31 -14.35
N TRP A 46 -9.57 -10.13 -15.35
CA TRP A 46 -9.61 -11.59 -15.26
C TRP A 46 -10.63 -12.19 -14.28
N ILE A 47 -11.69 -11.44 -13.94
CA ILE A 47 -12.72 -11.84 -12.98
C ILE A 47 -14.03 -12.36 -13.62
N GLY A 48 -14.22 -12.16 -14.92
CA GLY A 48 -15.47 -12.48 -15.61
C GLY A 48 -16.68 -11.72 -15.04
N LYS A 49 -17.85 -12.36 -14.99
CA LYS A 49 -19.04 -11.85 -14.26
C LYS A 49 -19.07 -12.44 -12.84
N ALA A 50 -18.77 -11.62 -11.83
CA ALA A 50 -18.79 -12.04 -10.42
C ALA A 50 -19.27 -10.92 -9.48
N HIS A 51 -19.81 -11.30 -8.31
CA HIS A 51 -20.05 -10.42 -7.17
C HIS A 51 -19.42 -11.04 -5.91
N PHE A 52 -19.01 -10.21 -4.96
CA PHE A 52 -18.57 -10.66 -3.64
C PHE A 52 -19.79 -10.86 -2.74
N ALA A 53 -20.28 -12.09 -2.64
CA ALA A 53 -21.42 -12.42 -1.80
C ALA A 53 -21.06 -12.25 -0.31
N GLY A 54 -21.95 -11.63 0.47
CA GLY A 54 -21.76 -11.42 1.91
C GLY A 54 -20.87 -10.24 2.28
N GLN A 55 -20.30 -9.52 1.30
CA GLN A 55 -19.50 -8.32 1.52
C GLN A 55 -20.35 -7.06 1.30
N ASN A 56 -20.36 -6.15 2.28
CA ASN A 56 -20.91 -4.81 2.11
C ASN A 56 -19.95 -3.97 1.27
N LEU A 57 -20.48 -3.28 0.25
CA LEU A 57 -19.69 -2.43 -0.63
C LEU A 57 -19.86 -0.96 -0.26
N THR A 58 -18.78 -0.19 -0.38
CA THR A 58 -18.73 1.24 -0.12
C THR A 58 -18.39 2.03 -1.38
N ALA A 59 -18.88 3.27 -1.45
CA ALA A 59 -18.61 4.20 -2.53
C ALA A 59 -17.71 5.34 -2.04
N SER A 60 -16.77 5.76 -2.88
CA SER A 60 -16.00 6.99 -2.70
C SER A 60 -15.95 7.79 -4.01
N PHE A 61 -15.58 9.07 -3.97
CA PHE A 61 -15.78 9.98 -5.10
C PHE A 61 -14.49 10.71 -5.48
N ILE A 62 -14.17 10.74 -6.77
CA ILE A 62 -13.04 11.51 -7.31
C ILE A 62 -13.48 12.48 -8.40
N TYR A 63 -12.69 13.54 -8.61
CA TYR A 63 -12.96 14.61 -9.57
C TYR A 63 -11.70 14.91 -10.39
N PRO A 64 -11.60 14.46 -11.64
CA PRO A 64 -10.45 14.74 -12.51
C PRO A 64 -10.28 16.22 -12.79
N THR A 65 -9.06 16.73 -12.59
CA THR A 65 -8.76 18.18 -12.66
C THR A 65 -7.85 18.58 -13.81
N GLY A 66 -7.15 17.61 -14.41
CA GLY A 66 -6.27 17.86 -15.54
C GLY A 66 -6.98 17.86 -16.90
N ASP A 67 -6.18 18.03 -17.94
CA ASP A 67 -6.63 18.01 -19.33
C ASP A 67 -6.89 16.57 -19.83
N GLU A 68 -7.18 16.43 -21.13
CA GLU A 68 -7.62 15.18 -21.73
C GLU A 68 -6.63 14.02 -21.54
N GLU A 69 -5.34 14.26 -21.32
CA GLU A 69 -4.34 13.19 -21.11
C GLU A 69 -4.00 12.97 -19.63
N SER A 70 -4.55 13.79 -18.73
CA SER A 70 -4.20 13.76 -17.33
C SER A 70 -5.00 12.71 -16.56
N THR A 71 -4.30 11.94 -15.75
CA THR A 71 -4.88 11.03 -14.77
C THR A 71 -5.00 11.66 -13.37
N THR A 72 -4.76 12.97 -13.25
CA THR A 72 -4.87 13.69 -11.98
C THR A 72 -6.31 13.99 -11.59
N TYR A 73 -6.63 13.80 -10.31
CA TYR A 73 -7.95 14.05 -9.75
C TYR A 73 -7.87 14.47 -8.27
N LEU A 74 -8.92 15.13 -7.79
CA LEU A 74 -9.17 15.38 -6.36
C LEU A 74 -9.95 14.21 -5.75
N GLY A 75 -9.69 13.90 -4.48
CA GLY A 75 -10.30 12.78 -3.75
C GLY A 75 -9.31 11.62 -3.53
N PRO A 76 -9.78 10.42 -3.14
CA PRO A 76 -11.18 10.04 -2.97
C PRO A 76 -11.83 10.69 -1.74
N PHE A 77 -13.06 11.19 -1.91
CA PHE A 77 -13.91 11.70 -0.83
C PHE A 77 -14.93 10.63 -0.42
N ALA A 78 -15.29 10.58 0.85
CA ALA A 78 -16.30 9.62 1.35
C ALA A 78 -17.72 9.96 0.87
N GLU A 79 -17.99 11.23 0.56
CA GLU A 79 -19.28 11.72 0.09
C GLU A 79 -19.12 12.60 -1.17
N PRO A 80 -20.18 12.73 -2.00
CA PRO A 80 -20.14 13.62 -3.15
C PRO A 80 -19.96 15.09 -2.76
N GLN A 81 -19.14 15.80 -3.55
CA GLN A 81 -18.80 17.21 -3.35
C GLN A 81 -19.56 18.10 -4.34
N GLU A 82 -20.63 18.76 -3.88
CA GLU A 82 -21.51 19.58 -4.74
C GLU A 82 -20.78 20.72 -5.48
N GLU A 83 -19.82 21.37 -4.83
CA GLU A 83 -19.05 22.46 -5.46
C GLU A 83 -18.07 21.95 -6.53
N LEU A 84 -17.53 20.74 -6.37
CA LEU A 84 -16.67 20.12 -7.37
C LEU A 84 -17.48 19.57 -8.54
N ARG A 85 -18.71 19.06 -8.31
CA ARG A 85 -19.63 18.62 -9.37
C ARG A 85 -19.98 19.74 -10.37
N LYS A 86 -19.92 21.00 -9.94
CA LYS A 86 -20.14 22.17 -10.82
C LYS A 86 -18.96 22.42 -11.78
N GLN A 87 -17.77 21.94 -11.42
CA GLN A 87 -16.51 22.24 -12.13
C GLN A 87 -15.95 21.03 -12.87
N TYR A 88 -16.11 19.83 -12.31
CA TYR A 88 -15.48 18.60 -12.77
C TYR A 88 -16.52 17.47 -12.86
N LYS A 89 -16.25 16.49 -13.73
CA LYS A 89 -17.06 15.29 -13.83
C LYS A 89 -16.75 14.37 -12.63
N GLU A 90 -17.77 14.03 -11.86
CA GLU A 90 -17.62 13.07 -10.75
C GLU A 90 -17.43 11.65 -11.26
N TRP A 91 -16.58 10.90 -10.56
CA TRP A 91 -16.44 9.46 -10.70
C TRP A 91 -16.71 8.82 -9.35
N SER A 92 -17.62 7.84 -9.32
CA SER A 92 -17.86 7.00 -8.16
C SER A 92 -16.96 5.76 -8.21
N LEU A 93 -16.27 5.49 -7.12
CA LEU A 93 -15.37 4.35 -6.95
C LEU A 93 -16.00 3.35 -5.98
N ILE A 94 -16.21 2.11 -6.42
CA ILE A 94 -16.79 1.04 -5.59
C ILE A 94 -15.71 0.03 -5.21
N ASP A 95 -15.64 -0.39 -3.95
CA ASP A 95 -14.73 -1.44 -3.45
C ASP A 95 -15.18 -2.88 -3.82
N GLY A 96 -15.72 -3.04 -5.02
CA GLY A 96 -16.30 -4.28 -5.53
C GLY A 96 -15.83 -4.67 -6.92
N THR A 97 -16.60 -5.54 -7.57
CA THR A 97 -16.34 -6.00 -8.93
C THR A 97 -16.92 -5.03 -9.98
N PRO A 98 -16.50 -5.10 -11.25
CA PRO A 98 -17.11 -4.32 -12.34
C PRO A 98 -18.62 -4.56 -12.48
N ALA A 99 -19.07 -5.81 -12.25
CA ALA A 99 -20.49 -6.15 -12.23
C ALA A 99 -21.24 -5.42 -11.10
N SER A 100 -20.67 -5.37 -9.88
CA SER A 100 -21.23 -4.57 -8.79
C SER A 100 -21.29 -3.08 -9.13
N CYS A 101 -20.29 -2.55 -9.84
CA CYS A 101 -20.30 -1.14 -10.29
C CYS A 101 -21.45 -0.87 -11.27
N SER A 102 -21.74 -1.81 -12.17
CA SER A 102 -22.87 -1.72 -13.09
C SER A 102 -24.20 -1.75 -12.34
N ASP A 103 -24.38 -2.72 -11.45
CA ASP A 103 -25.60 -2.86 -10.64
C ASP A 103 -25.85 -1.61 -9.77
N ILE A 104 -24.86 -1.19 -8.97
CA ILE A 104 -24.97 -0.02 -8.10
C ILE A 104 -25.19 1.26 -8.92
N GLY A 105 -24.51 1.41 -10.06
CA GLY A 105 -24.69 2.56 -10.94
C GLY A 105 -26.05 2.62 -11.61
N ILE A 106 -26.69 1.48 -11.89
CA ILE A 106 -28.04 1.43 -12.46
C ILE A 106 -29.10 1.71 -11.39
N HIS A 107 -28.92 1.16 -10.19
CA HIS A 107 -29.98 1.07 -9.20
C HIS A 107 -29.89 2.09 -8.07
N HIS A 108 -28.69 2.56 -7.71
CA HIS A 108 -28.46 3.28 -6.46
C HIS A 108 -27.79 4.65 -6.63
N LEU A 109 -26.93 4.83 -7.65
CA LEU A 109 -26.25 6.10 -7.90
C LEU A 109 -26.88 6.87 -9.06
N TYR A 110 -26.75 8.20 -9.03
CA TYR A 110 -27.17 9.11 -10.09
C TYR A 110 -28.68 9.06 -10.44
N GLN A 111 -29.53 8.66 -9.49
CA GLN A 111 -30.98 8.54 -9.69
C GLN A 111 -31.64 9.87 -10.08
N GLU A 112 -31.04 11.00 -9.68
CA GLU A 112 -31.51 12.35 -10.01
C GLU A 112 -31.50 12.65 -11.52
N LYS A 113 -30.72 11.90 -12.31
CA LYS A 113 -30.62 12.04 -13.77
C LYS A 113 -31.67 11.24 -14.53
N GLY A 114 -32.48 10.45 -13.82
CA GLY A 114 -33.44 9.53 -14.42
C GLY A 114 -32.82 8.18 -14.81
N PRO A 115 -33.61 7.29 -15.43
CA PRO A 115 -33.18 5.92 -15.69
C PRO A 115 -32.00 5.86 -16.66
N VAL A 116 -31.03 4.98 -16.38
CA VAL A 116 -29.95 4.67 -17.33
C VAL A 116 -30.54 4.03 -18.58
N ASP A 117 -30.18 4.58 -19.75
CA ASP A 117 -30.61 4.11 -21.08
C ASP A 117 -29.63 3.08 -21.66
N LEU A 118 -28.33 3.28 -21.40
CA LEU A 118 -27.23 2.46 -21.93
C LEU A 118 -26.10 2.34 -20.90
N VAL A 119 -25.55 1.13 -20.73
CA VAL A 119 -24.32 0.91 -19.97
C VAL A 119 -23.16 0.63 -20.91
N ILE A 120 -22.07 1.37 -20.76
CA ILE A 120 -20.80 1.11 -21.45
C ILE A 120 -19.83 0.60 -20.40
N SER A 121 -19.26 -0.57 -20.62
CA SER A 121 -18.15 -1.09 -19.82
C SER A 121 -16.89 -1.07 -20.66
N GLY A 122 -15.84 -0.41 -20.19
CA GLY A 122 -14.58 -0.20 -20.92
C GLY A 122 -14.32 1.29 -21.25
N PRO A 123 -13.28 1.59 -22.05
CA PRO A 123 -12.42 0.65 -22.73
C PRO A 123 -11.40 0.02 -21.76
N ASN A 124 -11.20 -1.29 -21.87
CA ASN A 124 -10.16 -2.00 -21.14
C ASN A 124 -8.89 -2.25 -21.99
N VAL A 125 -7.81 -2.58 -21.30
CA VAL A 125 -6.53 -3.01 -21.90
C VAL A 125 -6.60 -4.43 -22.39
N GLY A 126 -6.53 -4.61 -23.71
CA GLY A 126 -6.40 -5.91 -24.32
C GLY A 126 -7.65 -6.30 -25.09
N ARG A 127 -7.60 -7.49 -25.69
CA ARG A 127 -8.67 -7.98 -26.54
C ARG A 127 -9.61 -8.86 -25.74
N ASN A 128 -10.91 -8.61 -25.85
CA ASN A 128 -11.98 -9.48 -25.37
C ASN A 128 -12.58 -10.23 -26.57
N SER A 129 -11.70 -10.83 -27.39
CA SER A 129 -12.06 -11.67 -28.55
C SER A 129 -11.68 -13.12 -28.26
N SER A 130 -12.39 -14.09 -28.82
CA SER A 130 -12.32 -15.53 -28.51
C SER A 130 -12.90 -15.94 -27.16
N ALA A 131 -13.34 -17.20 -27.08
CA ALA A 131 -13.99 -17.77 -25.91
C ALA A 131 -13.13 -17.63 -24.64
N THR A 132 -11.83 -17.89 -24.73
CA THR A 132 -10.93 -17.85 -23.57
C THR A 132 -10.77 -16.46 -22.95
N TYR A 133 -10.77 -15.39 -23.75
CA TYR A 133 -10.64 -14.03 -23.21
C TYR A 133 -11.99 -13.44 -22.82
N ILE A 134 -13.02 -13.64 -23.64
CA ILE A 134 -14.33 -13.02 -23.43
C ILE A 134 -15.01 -13.52 -22.14
N THR A 135 -14.82 -14.79 -21.77
CA THR A 135 -15.41 -15.36 -20.54
C THR A 135 -14.68 -14.93 -19.27
N SER A 136 -13.42 -14.53 -19.38
CA SER A 136 -12.61 -14.05 -18.25
C SER A 136 -12.64 -12.53 -18.09
N SER A 137 -13.23 -11.81 -19.06
CA SER A 137 -13.28 -10.35 -19.08
C SER A 137 -14.21 -9.77 -18.01
N GLY A 138 -13.66 -8.92 -17.14
CA GLY A 138 -14.45 -8.12 -16.20
C GLY A 138 -15.29 -7.07 -16.94
N THR A 139 -14.74 -6.50 -18.02
CA THR A 139 -15.43 -5.56 -18.92
C THR A 139 -16.74 -6.14 -19.46
N VAL A 140 -16.67 -7.34 -20.07
CA VAL A 140 -17.85 -8.02 -20.61
C VAL A 140 -18.77 -8.49 -19.49
N GLY A 141 -18.21 -8.94 -18.35
CA GLY A 141 -18.99 -9.29 -17.17
C GLY A 141 -19.85 -8.15 -16.64
N ALA A 142 -19.34 -6.93 -16.62
CA ALA A 142 -20.09 -5.72 -16.24
C ALA A 142 -21.24 -5.43 -17.23
N ALA A 143 -20.95 -5.51 -18.53
CA ALA A 143 -21.98 -5.32 -19.56
C ALA A 143 -23.08 -6.40 -19.47
N MET A 144 -22.72 -7.64 -19.17
CA MET A 144 -23.69 -8.71 -18.95
C MET A 144 -24.58 -8.45 -17.73
N GLU A 145 -24.01 -7.95 -16.64
CA GLU A 145 -24.79 -7.57 -15.48
C GLU A 145 -25.83 -6.50 -15.82
N ALA A 146 -25.43 -5.48 -16.56
CA ALA A 146 -26.36 -4.46 -17.05
C ALA A 146 -27.48 -5.03 -17.93
N SER A 147 -27.18 -5.99 -18.81
CA SER A 147 -28.20 -6.68 -19.61
C SER A 147 -29.18 -7.48 -18.76
N LEU A 148 -28.69 -8.17 -17.73
CA LEU A 148 -29.52 -8.92 -16.78
C LEU A 148 -30.41 -7.98 -15.95
N ALA A 149 -29.93 -6.77 -15.66
CA ALA A 149 -30.71 -5.68 -15.09
C ALA A 149 -31.68 -4.99 -16.10
N GLY A 150 -31.79 -5.54 -17.33
CA GLY A 150 -32.72 -5.07 -18.36
C GLY A 150 -32.28 -3.81 -19.11
N LYS A 151 -30.97 -3.48 -19.07
CA LYS A 151 -30.39 -2.34 -19.79
C LYS A 151 -29.70 -2.79 -21.06
N LEU A 152 -29.75 -1.95 -22.10
CA LEU A 152 -28.85 -2.13 -23.24
C LEU A 152 -27.42 -1.90 -22.75
N SER A 153 -26.48 -2.73 -23.21
CA SER A 153 -25.10 -2.63 -22.74
C SER A 153 -24.06 -3.01 -23.79
N ILE A 154 -22.89 -2.40 -23.66
CA ILE A 154 -21.76 -2.61 -24.57
C ILE A 154 -20.50 -2.79 -23.75
N GLY A 155 -19.80 -3.91 -23.97
CA GLY A 155 -18.40 -4.09 -23.54
C GLY A 155 -17.47 -3.55 -24.63
N LEU A 156 -16.55 -2.67 -24.28
CA LEU A 156 -15.62 -2.01 -25.19
C LEU A 156 -14.17 -2.33 -24.82
N SER A 157 -13.36 -2.66 -25.81
CA SER A 157 -11.98 -3.09 -25.62
C SER A 157 -11.05 -2.50 -26.67
N TYR A 158 -9.88 -2.04 -26.25
CA TYR A 158 -8.83 -1.58 -27.16
C TYR A 158 -7.76 -2.65 -27.31
N ALA A 159 -7.76 -3.33 -28.46
CA ALA A 159 -6.90 -4.44 -28.77
C ALA A 159 -5.56 -3.94 -29.32
N PHE A 160 -4.49 -4.05 -28.53
CA PHE A 160 -3.14 -3.68 -28.94
C PHE A 160 -2.30 -4.90 -29.35
N GLU A 161 -1.30 -4.65 -30.21
CA GLU A 161 -0.24 -5.62 -30.52
C GLU A 161 1.04 -5.36 -29.73
N THR A 162 1.34 -4.08 -29.46
CA THR A 162 2.46 -3.63 -28.64
C THR A 162 1.94 -2.85 -27.43
N ARG A 163 2.64 -2.94 -26.29
CA ARG A 163 2.27 -2.18 -25.08
C ARG A 163 2.57 -0.67 -25.18
N GLU A 164 3.01 -0.18 -26.33
CA GLU A 164 3.30 1.24 -26.54
C GLU A 164 2.00 1.98 -26.86
N LEU A 165 1.54 2.82 -25.94
CA LEU A 165 0.31 3.60 -26.10
C LEU A 165 0.59 4.92 -26.80
N LYS A 166 -0.16 5.21 -27.85
CA LYS A 166 -0.05 6.45 -28.63
C LYS A 166 -1.33 7.28 -28.46
N PRO A 167 -1.26 8.50 -27.89
CA PRO A 167 -2.44 9.34 -27.68
C PRO A 167 -3.31 9.52 -28.92
N ASP A 168 -2.70 9.67 -30.10
CA ASP A 168 -3.44 9.85 -31.35
C ASP A 168 -4.25 8.61 -31.76
N GLU A 169 -3.71 7.41 -31.53
CA GLU A 169 -4.42 6.15 -31.79
C GLU A 169 -5.59 5.99 -30.80
N LEU A 170 -5.40 6.37 -29.53
CA LEU A 170 -6.45 6.32 -28.50
C LEU A 170 -7.58 7.31 -28.73
N ARG A 171 -7.25 8.53 -29.19
CA ARG A 171 -8.24 9.54 -29.60
C ARG A 171 -9.08 9.03 -30.77
N GLU A 172 -8.44 8.50 -31.80
CA GLU A 172 -9.14 7.99 -32.98
C GLU A 172 -9.97 6.74 -32.64
N ALA A 173 -9.44 5.82 -31.83
CA ALA A 173 -10.18 4.67 -31.33
C ALA A 173 -11.42 5.08 -30.54
N SER A 174 -11.30 6.07 -29.65
CA SER A 174 -12.42 6.59 -28.86
C SER A 174 -13.46 7.29 -29.73
N LEU A 175 -13.03 8.00 -30.77
CA LEU A 175 -13.95 8.60 -31.74
C LEU A 175 -14.74 7.52 -32.52
N ILE A 176 -14.06 6.48 -33.01
CA ILE A 176 -14.71 5.35 -33.71
C ILE A 176 -15.67 4.64 -32.76
N ALA A 177 -15.25 4.37 -31.52
CA ALA A 177 -16.06 3.72 -30.51
C ALA A 177 -17.35 4.50 -30.21
N VAL A 178 -17.26 5.81 -29.96
CA VAL A 178 -18.44 6.66 -29.71
C VAL A 178 -19.42 6.62 -30.89
N LYS A 179 -18.93 6.73 -32.13
CA LYS A 179 -19.79 6.68 -33.33
C LYS A 179 -20.40 5.31 -33.58
N LEU A 180 -19.66 4.25 -33.30
CA LEU A 180 -20.16 2.90 -33.40
C LEU A 180 -21.21 2.60 -32.33
N ILE A 181 -20.99 3.03 -31.08
CA ILE A 181 -21.95 2.90 -29.98
C ILE A 181 -23.25 3.65 -30.29
N GLU A 182 -23.15 4.89 -30.80
CA GLU A 182 -24.31 5.68 -31.25
C GLU A 182 -25.11 4.95 -32.33
N HIS A 183 -24.42 4.38 -33.34
CA HIS A 183 -25.04 3.63 -34.41
C HIS A 183 -25.73 2.35 -33.91
N LEU A 184 -25.07 1.57 -33.05
CA LEU A 184 -25.62 0.34 -32.49
C LEU A 184 -26.83 0.61 -31.59
N TYR A 185 -26.77 1.65 -30.76
CA TYR A 185 -27.89 2.05 -29.91
C TYR A 185 -29.15 2.38 -30.73
N GLN A 186 -29.00 3.09 -31.85
CA GLN A 186 -30.11 3.43 -32.75
C GLN A 186 -30.62 2.23 -33.56
N ASN A 187 -29.77 1.22 -33.79
CA ASN A 187 -30.05 0.09 -34.66
C ASN A 187 -29.84 -1.24 -33.93
N TRP A 188 -30.33 -1.33 -32.68
CA TRP A 188 -30.07 -2.49 -31.83
C TRP A 188 -30.61 -3.78 -32.45
N GLY A 189 -29.77 -4.80 -32.54
CA GLY A 189 -30.08 -6.06 -33.20
C GLY A 189 -31.19 -6.83 -32.49
N GLN A 190 -32.08 -7.43 -33.27
CA GLN A 190 -33.14 -8.28 -32.72
C GLN A 190 -32.54 -9.48 -31.99
N GLY A 191 -32.92 -9.66 -30.73
CA GLY A 191 -32.45 -10.77 -29.91
C GLY A 191 -31.01 -10.60 -29.38
N VAL A 192 -30.40 -9.43 -29.54
CA VAL A 192 -29.10 -9.11 -28.92
C VAL A 192 -29.33 -8.49 -27.55
N ASP A 193 -28.70 -9.04 -26.51
CA ASP A 193 -28.78 -8.50 -25.14
C ASP A 193 -27.67 -7.47 -24.88
N LEU A 194 -26.47 -7.72 -25.43
CA LEU A 194 -25.30 -6.83 -25.37
C LEU A 194 -24.41 -6.96 -26.61
N TYR A 195 -23.56 -5.96 -26.85
CA TYR A 195 -22.47 -6.06 -27.83
C TYR A 195 -21.10 -6.04 -27.15
N SER A 196 -20.16 -6.85 -27.65
CA SER A 196 -18.74 -6.72 -27.35
C SER A 196 -18.02 -6.10 -28.54
N ILE A 197 -17.36 -4.96 -28.34
CA ILE A 197 -16.63 -4.21 -29.37
C ILE A 197 -15.14 -4.31 -29.07
N ASN A 198 -14.37 -4.75 -30.06
CA ASN A 198 -12.91 -4.72 -29.99
C ASN A 198 -12.37 -3.80 -31.09
N VAL A 199 -11.73 -2.70 -30.71
CA VAL A 199 -11.09 -1.74 -31.62
C VAL A 199 -9.58 -2.04 -31.68
N PRO A 200 -9.00 -2.36 -32.85
CA PRO A 200 -7.57 -2.60 -32.96
C PRO A 200 -6.80 -1.27 -32.89
N LEU A 201 -5.80 -1.18 -32.01
CA LEU A 201 -4.90 -0.03 -31.93
C LEU A 201 -3.73 -0.22 -32.89
N HIS A 202 -3.73 0.56 -33.98
CA HIS A 202 -2.65 0.60 -34.96
C HIS A 202 -2.64 1.95 -35.68
N LYS A 203 -1.50 2.30 -36.30
CA LYS A 203 -1.28 3.60 -36.95
C LYS A 203 -2.25 3.94 -38.09
N GLU A 204 -2.84 2.94 -38.72
CA GLU A 204 -3.77 3.11 -39.84
C GLU A 204 -5.24 3.19 -39.38
N LEU A 205 -5.49 3.15 -38.07
CA LEU A 205 -6.82 3.31 -37.51
C LEU A 205 -7.37 4.69 -37.90
N LYS A 206 -8.50 4.71 -38.60
CA LYS A 206 -9.13 5.96 -39.03
C LYS A 206 -10.62 5.80 -39.26
N LEU A 207 -11.40 6.73 -38.70
CA LEU A 207 -12.85 6.79 -38.92
C LEU A 207 -13.17 6.89 -40.42
N GLY A 208 -14.03 6.00 -40.90
CA GLY A 208 -14.46 5.93 -42.30
C GLY A 208 -13.52 5.16 -43.24
N GLN A 209 -12.33 4.75 -42.77
CA GLN A 209 -11.41 3.88 -43.54
C GLN A 209 -11.29 2.49 -42.90
N THR A 210 -11.20 2.43 -41.57
CA THR A 210 -11.17 1.16 -40.84
C THR A 210 -12.52 0.46 -40.98
N LYS A 211 -12.50 -0.78 -41.44
CA LYS A 211 -13.71 -1.59 -41.59
C LYS A 211 -14.21 -2.05 -40.23
N ILE A 212 -15.53 -2.09 -40.09
CA ILE A 212 -16.22 -2.53 -38.88
C ILE A 212 -17.10 -3.71 -39.27
N HIS A 213 -16.97 -4.84 -38.58
CA HIS A 213 -17.67 -6.06 -38.96
C HIS A 213 -18.36 -6.71 -37.76
N TYR A 214 -19.54 -7.26 -38.02
CA TYR A 214 -20.10 -8.26 -37.13
C TYR A 214 -19.28 -9.55 -37.21
N ALA A 215 -18.94 -10.13 -36.07
CA ALA A 215 -18.15 -11.34 -36.01
C ALA A 215 -18.58 -12.22 -34.81
N PRO A 216 -18.75 -13.54 -35.00
CA PRO A 216 -19.03 -14.46 -33.90
C PRO A 216 -17.78 -14.71 -33.05
N ILE A 217 -17.97 -15.27 -31.85
CA ILE A 217 -16.85 -15.64 -30.97
C ILE A 217 -16.05 -16.79 -31.61
N LEU A 218 -14.72 -16.68 -31.61
CA LEU A 218 -13.87 -17.84 -31.88
C LEU A 218 -13.94 -18.84 -30.71
N GLU A 219 -14.45 -20.04 -30.97
CA GLU A 219 -14.47 -21.16 -30.00
C GLU A 219 -13.08 -21.80 -29.85
N ASN A 220 -12.22 -21.20 -29.03
CA ASN A 220 -10.90 -21.73 -28.71
C ASN A 220 -10.82 -22.28 -27.28
N LYS A 221 -9.70 -22.97 -26.99
CA LYS A 221 -9.40 -23.58 -25.69
C LYS A 221 -7.93 -23.37 -25.37
N TRP A 222 -7.59 -23.20 -24.10
CA TRP A 222 -6.21 -23.28 -23.61
C TRP A 222 -6.06 -24.43 -22.62
N GLY A 223 -4.81 -24.82 -22.36
CA GLY A 223 -4.46 -25.77 -21.30
C GLY A 223 -4.51 -25.12 -19.92
N SER A 224 -3.65 -25.59 -19.01
CA SER A 224 -3.50 -24.94 -17.71
C SER A 224 -2.98 -23.52 -17.87
N ILE A 225 -3.66 -22.55 -17.26
CA ILE A 225 -3.22 -21.15 -17.16
C ILE A 225 -2.27 -20.93 -15.98
N PHE A 226 -1.99 -21.99 -15.22
CA PHE A 226 -1.01 -22.00 -14.15
C PHE A 226 0.07 -23.06 -14.38
N LYS A 227 1.29 -22.79 -13.89
CA LYS A 227 2.40 -23.76 -13.86
C LYS A 227 2.78 -24.06 -12.42
N SER A 228 3.02 -25.33 -12.12
CA SER A 228 3.60 -25.75 -10.83
C SER A 228 5.00 -25.18 -10.70
N GLN A 229 5.31 -24.52 -9.58
CA GLN A 229 6.69 -24.17 -9.25
C GLN A 229 7.37 -25.38 -8.60
N SER A 230 8.53 -25.80 -9.13
CA SER A 230 9.40 -26.78 -8.48
C SER A 230 10.34 -26.07 -7.50
N GLN A 231 10.72 -26.75 -6.40
CA GLN A 231 11.58 -26.18 -5.35
C GLN A 231 12.92 -25.61 -5.86
N SER A 232 13.37 -25.99 -7.06
CA SER A 232 14.63 -25.53 -7.66
C SER A 232 14.55 -24.21 -8.44
N GLU A 233 13.35 -23.72 -8.79
CA GLU A 233 13.17 -22.47 -9.59
C GLU A 233 12.85 -21.24 -8.72
N GLN A 234 12.94 -21.34 -7.39
CA GLN A 234 12.63 -20.26 -6.43
C GLN A 234 13.62 -19.07 -6.44
N THR A 235 14.57 -19.01 -7.38
CA THR A 235 15.50 -17.87 -7.48
C THR A 235 15.44 -17.25 -8.87
N LYS A 236 14.64 -16.16 -9.03
CA LYS A 236 15.00 -14.92 -9.76
C LYS A 236 13.85 -13.99 -10.22
N GLU A 237 12.57 -14.23 -9.94
CA GLU A 237 11.54 -13.25 -10.32
C GLU A 237 10.82 -12.63 -9.12
N THR A 238 10.82 -11.30 -9.13
CA THR A 238 10.21 -10.34 -8.21
C THR A 238 8.69 -10.52 -8.15
N VAL A 239 8.20 -11.02 -7.02
CA VAL A 239 6.81 -10.85 -6.56
C VAL A 239 6.87 -10.63 -5.06
N ASP A 240 6.37 -9.48 -4.64
CA ASP A 240 6.13 -9.12 -3.25
C ASP A 240 5.09 -10.03 -2.59
N ILE A 241 5.25 -10.21 -1.28
CA ILE A 241 4.31 -10.84 -0.34
C ILE A 241 3.99 -12.31 -0.68
N VAL A 242 4.85 -13.20 -0.16
CA VAL A 242 4.40 -14.54 0.20
C VAL A 242 4.72 -14.75 1.67
N ASP A 243 3.66 -14.79 2.46
CA ASP A 243 3.58 -15.38 3.80
C ASP A 243 4.45 -16.65 3.86
N VAL A 244 5.36 -16.75 4.85
CA VAL A 244 6.30 -17.89 4.95
C VAL A 244 5.53 -19.21 5.17
N SER A 245 4.22 -19.15 5.50
CA SER A 245 3.30 -20.29 5.50
C SER A 245 3.11 -20.99 4.14
N VAL A 246 3.55 -20.38 3.03
CA VAL A 246 3.41 -20.95 1.68
C VAL A 246 4.64 -21.77 1.26
N GLU A 247 5.72 -21.83 2.04
CA GLU A 247 6.89 -22.65 1.69
C GLU A 247 6.61 -24.17 1.75
N LYS A 248 5.53 -24.60 2.42
CA LYS A 248 5.02 -25.99 2.33
C LYS A 248 3.76 -26.15 1.46
N LYS A 249 3.23 -25.09 0.84
CA LYS A 249 2.05 -25.18 -0.04
C LYS A 249 2.50 -25.38 -1.49
N ILE A 250 1.78 -26.22 -2.24
CA ILE A 250 2.02 -26.37 -3.68
C ILE A 250 1.63 -25.05 -4.35
N GLN A 251 2.63 -24.33 -4.87
CA GLN A 251 2.45 -23.04 -5.51
C GLN A 251 2.23 -23.20 -7.03
N PHE A 252 1.28 -22.42 -7.54
CA PHE A 252 0.91 -22.38 -8.95
C PHE A 252 1.09 -20.95 -9.46
N LYS A 253 2.07 -20.74 -10.33
CA LYS A 253 2.33 -19.43 -10.94
C LYS A 253 1.39 -19.20 -12.11
N TRP A 254 0.74 -18.03 -12.17
CA TRP A 254 -0.01 -17.59 -13.35
C TRP A 254 0.92 -17.53 -14.57
N ALA A 255 0.64 -18.36 -15.58
CA ALA A 255 1.47 -18.51 -16.77
C ALA A 255 0.65 -19.01 -17.98
N PRO A 256 -0.38 -18.26 -18.42
CA PRO A 256 -1.17 -18.62 -19.60
C PRO A 256 -0.32 -18.65 -20.86
N ASP A 257 -0.56 -19.64 -21.72
CA ASP A 257 0.11 -19.75 -23.01
C ASP A 257 -0.64 -18.96 -24.10
N PHE A 258 -0.29 -17.67 -24.21
CA PHE A 258 -0.85 -16.79 -25.23
C PHE A 258 -0.45 -17.17 -26.67
N ASN A 259 0.65 -17.91 -26.85
CA ASN A 259 1.07 -18.36 -28.19
C ASN A 259 0.11 -19.42 -28.74
N THR A 260 -0.33 -20.35 -27.89
CA THR A 260 -1.35 -21.33 -28.27
C THR A 260 -2.64 -20.63 -28.72
N VAL A 261 -3.08 -19.60 -27.99
CA VAL A 261 -4.25 -18.80 -28.40
C VAL A 261 -4.01 -18.15 -29.76
N HIS A 262 -2.87 -17.50 -29.98
CA HIS A 262 -2.53 -16.89 -31.27
C HIS A 262 -2.50 -17.91 -32.43
N GLN A 263 -1.96 -19.10 -32.21
CA GLN A 263 -1.95 -20.18 -33.19
C GLN A 263 -3.37 -20.64 -33.56
N THR A 264 -4.30 -20.70 -32.61
CA THR A 264 -5.71 -21.04 -32.92
C THR A 264 -6.38 -19.99 -33.80
N VAL A 265 -6.07 -18.71 -33.61
CA VAL A 265 -6.56 -17.62 -34.48
C VAL A 265 -6.01 -17.77 -35.89
N LEU A 266 -4.70 -17.99 -36.04
CA LEU A 266 -4.06 -18.21 -37.34
C LEU A 266 -4.61 -19.45 -38.05
N ALA A 267 -4.86 -20.54 -37.30
CA ALA A 267 -5.43 -21.77 -37.86
C ALA A 267 -6.88 -21.56 -38.34
N SER A 268 -7.68 -20.79 -37.60
CA SER A 268 -9.05 -20.44 -38.01
C SER A 268 -9.04 -19.55 -39.27
N ALA A 269 -8.15 -18.56 -39.31
CA ALA A 269 -7.93 -17.73 -40.51
C ALA A 269 -7.51 -18.58 -41.73
N ALA A 270 -6.59 -19.53 -41.54
CA ALA A 270 -6.13 -20.42 -42.60
C ALA A 270 -7.22 -21.36 -43.13
N LYS A 271 -8.23 -21.68 -42.31
CA LYS A 271 -9.43 -22.43 -42.73
C LYS A 271 -10.48 -21.56 -43.43
N GLY A 272 -10.29 -20.24 -43.46
CA GLY A 272 -11.26 -19.29 -44.03
C GLY A 272 -12.48 -19.06 -43.14
N GLU A 273 -12.38 -19.35 -41.85
CA GLU A 273 -13.44 -19.11 -40.87
C GLU A 273 -13.45 -17.62 -40.45
N TRP A 274 -14.64 -17.01 -40.37
CA TRP A 274 -14.80 -15.62 -39.91
C TRP A 274 -15.25 -15.57 -38.45
N ASN A 275 -14.51 -14.85 -37.61
CA ASN A 275 -14.77 -14.65 -36.19
C ASN A 275 -14.10 -13.39 -35.67
N ASP A 276 -14.39 -13.03 -34.42
CA ASP A 276 -13.92 -11.82 -33.76
C ASP A 276 -12.40 -11.64 -33.75
N SER A 277 -11.68 -12.73 -33.56
CA SER A 277 -10.22 -12.75 -33.50
C SER A 277 -9.61 -12.61 -34.91
N VAL A 278 -10.24 -13.21 -35.93
CA VAL A 278 -9.86 -13.05 -37.34
C VAL A 278 -10.17 -11.64 -37.85
N ALA A 279 -11.25 -11.01 -37.37
CA ALA A 279 -11.54 -9.61 -37.69
C ALA A 279 -10.42 -8.69 -37.18
N LEU A 280 -9.98 -8.85 -35.93
CA LEU A 280 -8.84 -8.10 -35.38
C LEU A 280 -7.53 -8.39 -36.10
N LEU A 281 -7.25 -9.65 -36.47
CA LEU A 281 -6.08 -10.03 -37.27
C LEU A 281 -6.03 -9.30 -38.62
N ASN A 282 -7.20 -8.97 -39.18
CA ASN A 282 -7.33 -8.21 -40.42
C ASN A 282 -7.43 -6.68 -40.19
N ASN A 283 -7.00 -6.18 -39.02
CA ASN A 283 -7.08 -4.76 -38.63
C ASN A 283 -8.49 -4.15 -38.76
N CYS A 284 -9.53 -4.97 -38.54
CA CYS A 284 -10.91 -4.52 -38.54
C CYS A 284 -11.42 -4.37 -37.09
N VAL A 285 -12.36 -3.45 -36.87
CA VAL A 285 -13.12 -3.41 -35.61
C VAL A 285 -14.08 -4.59 -35.59
N SER A 286 -14.01 -5.39 -34.53
CA SER A 286 -14.93 -6.51 -34.32
C SER A 286 -16.11 -6.08 -33.46
N VAL A 287 -17.33 -6.43 -33.88
CA VAL A 287 -18.56 -6.27 -33.11
C VAL A 287 -19.22 -7.63 -32.93
N THR A 288 -19.21 -8.14 -31.71
CA THR A 288 -19.77 -9.44 -31.36
C THR A 288 -21.13 -9.23 -30.68
N PRO A 289 -22.25 -9.56 -31.34
CA PRO A 289 -23.58 -9.54 -30.70
C PRO A 289 -23.74 -10.74 -29.77
N LEU A 290 -24.17 -10.50 -28.53
CA LEU A 290 -24.22 -11.51 -27.48
C LEU A 290 -25.59 -11.59 -26.81
N LYS A 291 -25.89 -12.78 -26.31
CA LYS A 291 -26.82 -13.03 -25.21
C LYS A 291 -26.08 -12.95 -23.87
N ALA A 292 -26.78 -12.57 -22.81
CA ALA A 292 -26.25 -12.51 -21.44
C ALA A 292 -26.02 -13.91 -20.80
N ILE A 293 -25.53 -14.86 -21.61
CA ILE A 293 -25.13 -16.23 -21.28
C ILE A 293 -23.85 -16.64 -22.07
N PHE A 294 -23.05 -15.65 -22.51
CA PHE A 294 -21.85 -15.85 -23.34
C PHE A 294 -22.11 -16.60 -24.66
N LYS A 295 -23.26 -16.37 -25.28
CA LYS A 295 -23.62 -16.97 -26.57
C LYS A 295 -23.78 -15.87 -27.62
N ASP A 296 -23.15 -16.04 -28.77
CA ASP A 296 -23.29 -15.11 -29.88
C ASP A 296 -24.67 -15.21 -30.54
N VAL A 297 -25.09 -14.10 -31.16
CA VAL A 297 -26.31 -14.04 -31.99
C VAL A 297 -25.90 -14.03 -33.45
N ALA A 298 -26.56 -14.83 -34.28
CA ALA A 298 -26.23 -14.94 -35.69
C ALA A 298 -26.57 -13.64 -36.46
N ILE A 299 -25.63 -12.69 -36.46
CA ILE A 299 -25.64 -11.46 -37.25
C ILE A 299 -24.29 -11.35 -37.95
N SER A 300 -24.30 -11.00 -39.23
CA SER A 300 -23.10 -10.92 -40.07
C SER A 300 -23.19 -9.74 -41.01
N GLY A 301 -22.03 -9.19 -41.40
CA GLY A 301 -21.94 -8.10 -42.38
C GLY A 301 -21.00 -6.99 -41.93
N GLU A 302 -20.76 -6.04 -42.83
CA GLU A 302 -19.99 -4.83 -42.56
C GLU A 302 -20.93 -3.73 -42.02
N ILE A 303 -20.53 -3.05 -40.95
CA ILE A 303 -21.22 -1.88 -40.41
C ILE A 303 -20.60 -0.65 -41.05
N LYS A 304 -21.42 0.14 -41.74
CA LYS A 304 -20.99 1.42 -42.33
C LYS A 304 -21.48 2.57 -41.49
N LEU A 305 -20.54 3.33 -40.93
CA LEU A 305 -20.85 4.59 -40.25
C LEU A 305 -21.07 5.65 -41.33
N GLU A 306 -22.32 6.03 -41.60
CA GLU A 306 -22.63 7.15 -42.50
C GLU A 306 -22.10 8.47 -41.91
N HIS A 307 -21.90 9.49 -42.76
CA HIS A 307 -21.47 10.82 -42.33
C HIS A 307 -22.54 11.48 -41.44
N ILE A 308 -22.51 11.20 -40.14
CA ILE A 308 -23.34 11.89 -39.14
C ILE A 308 -22.73 13.30 -38.96
N PRO A 309 -23.51 14.38 -39.17
CA PRO A 309 -22.98 15.74 -39.11
C PRO A 309 -22.40 16.05 -37.73
N TYR A 310 -21.23 16.69 -37.74
CA TYR A 310 -20.54 17.19 -36.56
C TYR A 310 -21.49 18.09 -35.75
N PHE A 311 -21.84 17.68 -34.52
CA PHE A 311 -22.59 18.52 -33.60
C PHE A 311 -21.67 19.69 -33.19
N LYS A 312 -21.99 20.91 -33.61
CA LYS A 312 -21.31 22.09 -33.08
C LYS A 312 -21.66 22.21 -31.59
N PRO A 313 -20.68 22.33 -30.69
CA PRO A 313 -20.95 22.49 -29.27
C PRO A 313 -21.77 23.76 -29.06
N THR A 314 -22.87 23.64 -28.30
CA THR A 314 -23.62 24.79 -27.81
C THR A 314 -22.73 25.52 -26.80
N VAL A 315 -22.07 26.57 -27.27
CA VAL A 315 -21.39 27.53 -26.40
C VAL A 315 -22.44 28.09 -25.45
N LEU A 316 -22.34 27.75 -24.17
CA LEU A 316 -22.97 28.52 -23.10
C LEU A 316 -22.44 29.96 -23.24
N THR A 317 -23.28 30.84 -23.75
CA THR A 317 -23.00 32.26 -23.95
C THR A 317 -22.64 32.87 -22.61
N LYS A 318 -21.35 33.21 -22.43
CA LYS A 318 -20.89 34.16 -21.41
C LYS A 318 -21.38 35.55 -21.79
N GLU A 319 -22.59 35.92 -21.37
CA GLU A 319 -22.96 37.31 -21.16
C GLU A 319 -22.73 37.67 -19.70
N SER A 320 -21.53 38.17 -19.40
CA SER A 320 -21.30 39.18 -18.35
C SER A 320 -19.82 39.56 -18.38
N SER A 321 -19.51 40.42 -19.35
CA SER A 321 -18.37 41.32 -19.31
C SER A 321 -18.48 42.26 -18.10
N ALA A 322 -17.31 42.55 -17.50
CA ALA A 322 -17.02 43.58 -16.51
C ALA A 322 -17.05 43.19 -15.03
N ILE A 323 -16.05 42.42 -14.57
CA ILE A 323 -15.20 42.79 -13.41
C ILE A 323 -13.77 42.30 -13.68
N HIS A 324 -12.97 43.12 -14.38
CA HIS A 324 -11.52 43.06 -14.30
C HIS A 324 -11.09 44.05 -13.23
N GLN A 325 -10.64 43.56 -12.07
CA GLN A 325 -9.74 44.29 -11.18
C GLN A 325 -8.63 43.37 -10.67
N THR A 326 -7.44 43.60 -11.25
CA THR A 326 -6.09 43.49 -10.65
C THR A 326 -5.68 42.19 -9.98
N ILE A 327 -5.02 41.33 -10.77
CA ILE A 327 -3.95 40.44 -10.29
C ILE A 327 -2.65 41.27 -10.32
N PRO A 328 -1.86 41.36 -9.23
CA PRO A 328 -0.61 42.12 -9.19
C PRO A 328 0.44 41.61 -10.20
N GLU A 329 1.18 42.55 -10.80
CA GLU A 329 2.27 42.36 -11.78
C GLU A 329 3.54 41.64 -11.23
N GLN A 330 3.38 40.58 -10.44
CA GLN A 330 4.52 39.74 -9.98
C GLN A 330 4.51 38.30 -10.50
N PHE A 331 3.55 37.93 -11.36
CA PHE A 331 3.48 36.58 -11.95
C PHE A 331 3.51 36.59 -13.48
N GLN A 332 4.29 37.50 -14.06
CA GLN A 332 4.55 37.55 -15.50
C GLN A 332 6.05 37.42 -15.81
N ALA A 333 6.66 36.36 -15.30
CA ALA A 333 7.84 35.74 -15.86
C ALA A 333 8.01 34.37 -15.22
N LEU A 334 7.73 33.30 -15.97
CA LEU A 334 8.41 32.02 -15.92
C LEU A 334 7.93 31.23 -17.14
N GLN A 335 8.66 31.38 -18.23
CA GLN A 335 8.79 30.28 -19.19
C GLN A 335 9.24 29.07 -18.36
N ILE A 336 8.43 28.02 -18.33
CA ILE A 336 8.78 26.79 -17.62
C ILE A 336 9.92 26.14 -18.42
N ASN A 337 11.15 26.42 -17.99
CA ASN A 337 12.29 25.55 -18.28
C ASN A 337 11.97 24.14 -17.73
N PRO A 338 12.50 23.06 -18.32
CA PRO A 338 12.31 21.71 -17.80
C PRO A 338 12.68 21.67 -16.30
N ILE A 339 11.79 21.12 -15.47
CA ILE A 339 11.99 21.02 -14.02
C ILE A 339 13.14 20.04 -13.79
N GLU A 340 14.31 20.55 -13.38
CA GLU A 340 15.49 19.72 -13.11
C GLU A 340 15.39 19.02 -11.75
N GLU A 341 14.67 19.58 -10.77
CA GLU A 341 14.65 19.11 -9.37
C GLU A 341 13.23 19.15 -8.75
N GLU A 342 12.84 18.13 -7.96
CA GLU A 342 11.48 17.99 -7.40
C GLU A 342 11.45 17.42 -5.97
N LEU A 343 10.53 17.93 -5.12
CA LEU A 343 10.22 17.42 -3.78
C LEU A 343 8.83 16.78 -3.77
N VAL A 344 8.73 15.51 -3.42
CA VAL A 344 7.48 14.73 -3.44
C VAL A 344 7.14 14.28 -2.02
N LEU A 345 5.98 14.69 -1.51
CA LEU A 345 5.41 14.17 -0.26
C LEU A 345 4.19 13.32 -0.60
N SER A 346 4.34 11.99 -0.64
CA SER A 346 3.22 11.07 -0.92
C SER A 346 2.43 10.68 0.32
N ILE A 347 2.92 11.02 1.52
CA ILE A 347 2.19 10.84 2.77
C ILE A 347 0.89 11.67 2.83
N PRO A 348 -0.20 11.17 3.47
CA PRO A 348 -1.44 11.92 3.61
C PRO A 348 -1.26 13.25 4.35
N THR A 349 -2.00 14.29 3.95
CA THR A 349 -2.01 15.59 4.64
C THR A 349 -2.54 15.53 6.07
N SER A 350 -3.31 14.47 6.40
CA SER A 350 -3.78 14.16 7.75
C SER A 350 -2.70 13.52 8.64
N SER A 351 -1.55 13.14 8.07
CA SER A 351 -0.44 12.55 8.83
C SER A 351 0.17 13.55 9.80
N TYR A 352 0.51 13.08 10.99
CA TYR A 352 1.04 13.91 12.08
C TYR A 352 2.34 14.64 11.70
N ILE A 353 3.17 14.02 10.85
CA ILE A 353 4.47 14.56 10.41
C ILE A 353 4.38 15.48 9.19
N TYR A 354 3.26 15.48 8.45
CA TYR A 354 3.09 16.28 7.25
C TYR A 354 3.38 17.78 7.46
N PRO A 355 2.79 18.48 8.46
CA PRO A 355 3.06 19.90 8.66
C PRO A 355 4.50 20.19 9.07
N ALA A 356 5.15 19.26 9.78
CA ALA A 356 6.56 19.40 10.19
C ALA A 356 7.51 19.27 9.00
N LEU A 357 7.30 18.26 8.14
CA LEU A 357 8.08 18.05 6.92
C LEU A 357 7.86 19.16 5.91
N GLN A 358 6.61 19.56 5.67
CA GLN A 358 6.29 20.63 4.73
C GLN A 358 6.97 21.94 5.14
N LYS A 359 6.92 22.28 6.43
CA LYS A 359 7.56 23.49 6.95
C LYS A 359 9.07 23.44 6.77
N SER A 360 9.72 22.37 7.20
CA SER A 360 11.18 22.25 7.11
C SER A 360 11.67 22.25 5.65
N LEU A 361 11.01 21.51 4.76
CA LEU A 361 11.33 21.52 3.32
C LEU A 361 11.18 22.93 2.72
N SER A 362 10.14 23.67 3.10
CA SER A 362 9.92 25.04 2.61
C SER A 362 10.96 26.03 3.17
N ASP A 363 11.40 25.86 4.41
CA ASP A 363 12.37 26.75 5.07
C ASP A 363 13.80 26.59 4.51
N HIS A 364 14.17 25.36 4.15
CA HIS A 364 15.51 24.99 3.64
C HIS A 364 15.61 24.99 2.12
N LEU A 365 14.57 24.56 1.42
CA LEU A 365 14.53 24.45 -0.05
C LEU A 365 13.35 25.25 -0.64
N PRO A 366 13.25 26.57 -0.36
CA PRO A 366 12.11 27.40 -0.80
C PRO A 366 11.99 27.56 -2.32
N TYR A 367 13.07 27.22 -3.05
CA TYR A 367 13.11 27.28 -4.51
C TYR A 367 12.50 26.04 -5.18
N LEU A 368 12.26 24.96 -4.42
CA LEU A 368 11.64 23.74 -4.91
C LEU A 368 10.17 23.68 -4.50
N ASN A 369 9.31 23.27 -5.43
CA ASN A 369 7.89 23.08 -5.16
C ASN A 369 7.66 21.69 -4.55
N ILE A 370 6.90 21.65 -3.47
CA ILE A 370 6.44 20.40 -2.87
C ILE A 370 5.21 19.93 -3.64
N VAL A 371 5.30 18.74 -4.23
CA VAL A 371 4.21 18.08 -4.95
C VAL A 371 3.79 16.81 -4.21
N SER A 372 2.57 16.31 -4.46
CA SER A 372 2.09 15.07 -3.84
C SER A 372 2.43 13.80 -4.64
N LYS A 373 2.76 13.93 -5.93
CA LYS A 373 3.21 12.82 -6.80
C LYS A 373 4.29 13.32 -7.77
N SER A 374 5.33 12.50 -7.99
CA SER A 374 6.47 12.86 -8.84
C SER A 374 6.08 13.08 -10.31
N GLN A 375 6.59 14.15 -10.92
CA GLN A 375 6.41 14.52 -12.32
C GLN A 375 7.61 14.12 -13.21
N LYS A 376 8.47 13.19 -12.76
CA LYS A 376 9.70 12.73 -13.44
C LYS A 376 10.71 13.86 -13.71
N ALA A 377 11.18 14.52 -12.64
CA ALA A 377 12.32 15.44 -12.68
C ALA A 377 13.67 14.70 -12.77
N VAL A 378 14.74 15.43 -13.10
CA VAL A 378 16.11 14.87 -13.22
C VAL A 378 16.66 14.47 -11.85
N LYS A 379 16.37 15.24 -10.79
CA LYS A 379 16.57 14.86 -9.38
C LYS A 379 15.26 14.92 -8.62
N THR A 380 14.91 13.86 -7.93
CA THR A 380 13.65 13.77 -7.17
C THR A 380 13.93 13.25 -5.77
N PHE A 381 13.39 13.93 -4.76
CA PHE A 381 13.28 13.40 -3.40
C PHE A 381 11.82 13.03 -3.15
N GLN A 382 11.57 11.80 -2.68
CA GLN A 382 10.24 11.34 -2.27
C GLN A 382 10.24 10.92 -0.79
N TYR A 383 9.31 11.50 -0.03
CA TYR A 383 8.97 11.06 1.32
C TYR A 383 7.56 10.46 1.30
N GLY A 384 7.47 9.16 1.54
CA GLY A 384 6.24 8.37 1.42
C GLY A 384 6.13 7.26 2.45
N ASP A 385 4.95 6.66 2.54
CA ASP A 385 4.78 5.36 3.20
C ASP A 385 5.46 4.27 2.37
N TYR A 386 5.88 3.17 3.02
CA TYR A 386 6.70 2.14 2.37
C TYR A 386 6.10 1.61 1.06
N GLU A 387 4.79 1.41 1.01
CA GLU A 387 4.07 0.88 -0.16
C GLU A 387 3.95 1.89 -1.33
N ASP A 388 4.11 3.19 -1.05
CA ASP A 388 4.03 4.26 -2.06
C ASP A 388 5.39 4.56 -2.72
N LEU A 389 6.47 3.97 -2.21
CA LEU A 389 7.83 4.21 -2.70
C LEU A 389 8.12 3.35 -3.95
N ASP A 390 8.61 4.00 -5.00
CA ASP A 390 9.05 3.32 -6.23
C ASP A 390 10.45 2.70 -6.07
N PHE A 391 10.53 1.49 -5.52
CA PHE A 391 11.80 0.79 -5.27
C PHE A 391 12.56 0.36 -6.54
N ASP A 392 11.85 0.21 -7.67
CA ASP A 392 12.46 -0.10 -8.97
C ASP A 392 13.26 1.11 -9.49
N ARG A 393 12.72 2.33 -9.30
CA ARG A 393 13.42 3.58 -9.66
C ARG A 393 14.68 3.78 -8.83
N VAL A 394 14.67 3.47 -7.53
CA VAL A 394 15.84 3.66 -6.63
C VAL A 394 17.08 2.91 -7.12
N HIS A 395 16.90 1.69 -7.64
CA HIS A 395 18.03 0.89 -8.14
C HIS A 395 18.58 1.38 -9.48
N SER A 396 17.74 2.00 -10.30
CA SER A 396 18.08 2.40 -11.67
C SER A 396 18.52 3.86 -11.79
N ASP A 397 18.09 4.72 -10.85
CA ASP A 397 18.28 6.16 -10.88
C ASP A 397 18.94 6.68 -9.59
N SER A 398 20.22 7.04 -9.66
CA SER A 398 20.96 7.64 -8.54
C SER A 398 20.46 9.04 -8.17
N ASN A 399 19.65 9.66 -9.03
CA ASN A 399 19.03 10.96 -8.78
C ASN A 399 17.63 10.84 -8.17
N TYR A 400 17.27 9.68 -7.62
CA TYR A 400 16.05 9.48 -6.87
C TYR A 400 16.37 9.12 -5.41
N LEU A 401 16.03 10.02 -4.48
CA LEU A 401 16.24 9.87 -3.04
C LEU A 401 14.93 9.50 -2.33
N ILE A 402 14.94 8.44 -1.52
CA ILE A 402 13.76 7.99 -0.76
C ILE A 402 14.01 7.90 0.75
N ASN A 403 12.93 7.89 1.53
CA ASN A 403 12.93 7.81 3.01
C ASN A 403 12.84 6.39 3.58
N SER A 404 13.19 5.34 2.82
CA SER A 404 13.29 3.97 3.35
C SER A 404 14.32 3.12 2.61
N TYR A 405 14.95 2.15 3.30
CA TYR A 405 15.75 1.11 2.67
C TYR A 405 14.89 -0.08 2.25
N ILE A 406 15.28 -0.75 1.17
CA ILE A 406 14.55 -1.91 0.63
C ILE A 406 14.72 -3.11 1.55
N TYR A 407 15.97 -3.56 1.73
CA TYR A 407 16.28 -4.68 2.60
C TYR A 407 16.71 -4.17 3.96
N ARG A 408 15.81 -4.30 4.95
CA ARG A 408 16.08 -3.88 6.35
C ARG A 408 15.54 -4.82 7.42
N LYS A 409 15.10 -6.02 7.00
CA LYS A 409 14.48 -7.03 7.86
C LYS A 409 15.38 -7.44 9.03
N ALA A 410 16.71 -7.37 8.86
CA ALA A 410 17.69 -7.68 9.91
C ALA A 410 17.47 -6.88 11.21
N LEU A 411 16.95 -5.65 11.09
CA LEU A 411 16.75 -4.73 12.23
C LEU A 411 15.31 -4.75 12.72
N ILE A 412 14.34 -4.65 11.80
CA ILE A 412 12.93 -4.34 12.15
C ILE A 412 12.12 -5.57 12.59
N ARG A 413 12.59 -6.79 12.29
CA ARG A 413 11.92 -8.04 12.66
C ARG A 413 12.64 -8.66 13.84
N LYS A 414 11.91 -8.91 14.93
CA LYS A 414 12.48 -9.33 16.22
C LYS A 414 13.36 -10.59 16.13
N HIS A 415 12.98 -11.58 15.32
CA HIS A 415 13.75 -12.84 15.19
C HIS A 415 15.05 -12.63 14.41
N TYR A 416 15.01 -11.87 13.32
CA TYR A 416 16.21 -11.50 12.56
C TYR A 416 17.14 -10.59 13.38
N LEU A 417 16.58 -9.69 14.18
CA LEU A 417 17.32 -8.83 15.10
C LEU A 417 18.09 -9.66 16.13
N ALA A 418 17.41 -10.59 16.79
CA ALA A 418 18.03 -11.49 17.76
C ALA A 418 19.17 -12.31 17.13
N ASN A 419 18.94 -12.88 15.94
CA ASN A 419 19.95 -13.64 15.21
C ASN A 419 21.16 -12.78 14.80
N THR A 420 20.91 -11.56 14.29
CA THR A 420 21.96 -10.61 13.89
C THR A 420 22.86 -10.26 15.08
N ILE A 421 22.26 -9.97 16.24
CA ILE A 421 22.99 -9.67 17.47
C ILE A 421 23.76 -10.90 17.97
N HIS A 422 23.14 -12.09 17.95
CA HIS A 422 23.80 -13.32 18.36
C HIS A 422 25.07 -13.60 17.52
N ILE A 423 24.95 -13.60 16.19
CA ILE A 423 26.10 -13.86 15.31
C ILE A 423 27.19 -12.78 15.48
N HIS A 424 26.81 -11.52 15.67
CA HIS A 424 27.76 -10.43 15.90
C HIS A 424 28.50 -10.56 17.23
N THR A 425 27.79 -10.89 18.31
CA THR A 425 28.37 -11.02 19.66
C THR A 425 29.27 -12.26 19.78
N VAL A 426 28.98 -13.34 19.06
CA VAL A 426 29.88 -14.50 18.92
C VAL A 426 31.20 -14.10 18.27
N LYS A 427 31.15 -13.26 17.22
CA LYS A 427 32.35 -12.77 16.52
C LYS A 427 33.07 -11.63 17.27
N ASN A 428 32.34 -10.83 18.04
CA ASN A 428 32.83 -9.68 18.78
C ASN A 428 32.43 -9.77 20.27
N PRO A 429 33.10 -10.63 21.07
CA PRO A 429 32.69 -10.87 22.46
C PRO A 429 32.81 -9.67 23.40
N SER A 430 33.57 -8.65 22.99
CA SER A 430 33.74 -7.38 23.73
C SER A 430 32.69 -6.32 23.40
N SER A 431 31.77 -6.59 22.46
CA SER A 431 30.73 -5.63 22.06
C SER A 431 29.72 -5.41 23.19
N ILE A 432 29.28 -4.16 23.36
CA ILE A 432 28.24 -3.78 24.33
C ILE A 432 26.92 -4.53 24.11
N LEU A 433 26.65 -4.94 22.86
CA LEU A 433 25.43 -5.68 22.48
C LEU A 433 25.25 -6.99 23.25
N ARG A 434 26.34 -7.63 23.71
CA ARG A 434 26.27 -8.85 24.52
C ARG A 434 25.58 -8.62 25.86
N ARG A 435 25.72 -7.42 26.43
CA ARG A 435 25.08 -7.02 27.68
C ARG A 435 23.75 -6.31 27.42
N ALA A 436 23.66 -5.58 26.31
CA ALA A 436 22.54 -4.69 26.00
C ALA A 436 21.37 -5.36 25.27
N PHE A 437 21.45 -6.64 24.88
CA PHE A 437 20.32 -7.36 24.33
C PHE A 437 20.03 -8.60 25.18
N PRO A 438 18.81 -8.77 25.71
CA PRO A 438 18.45 -9.95 26.48
C PRO A 438 18.55 -11.23 25.65
N GLU A 439 18.92 -12.33 26.30
CA GLU A 439 18.93 -13.66 25.68
C GLU A 439 17.56 -13.95 25.07
N SER A 440 17.57 -14.35 23.80
CA SER A 440 16.37 -14.52 23.00
C SER A 440 16.52 -15.77 22.13
N PHE A 441 15.47 -16.59 22.11
CA PHE A 441 15.39 -17.83 21.36
C PHE A 441 14.18 -17.79 20.44
N ASN A 442 14.33 -18.38 19.25
CA ASN A 442 13.23 -18.54 18.31
C ASN A 442 12.57 -19.88 18.58
N LEU A 443 11.24 -19.88 18.66
CA LEU A 443 10.43 -21.06 18.88
C LEU A 443 9.36 -21.13 17.79
N GLU A 444 9.33 -22.25 17.06
CA GLU A 444 8.33 -22.51 16.03
C GLU A 444 7.36 -23.56 16.53
N VAL A 445 6.07 -23.22 16.63
CA VAL A 445 5.03 -24.12 17.17
C VAL A 445 3.88 -24.15 16.17
N ASP A 446 3.59 -25.34 15.64
CA ASP A 446 2.47 -25.54 14.70
C ASP A 446 1.13 -25.68 15.43
N TYR A 447 1.10 -26.43 16.55
CA TYR A 447 -0.04 -26.62 17.45
C TYR A 447 0.46 -26.78 18.90
N ALA A 448 -0.35 -26.43 19.89
CA ALA A 448 -0.01 -26.51 21.30
C ALA A 448 0.40 -27.94 21.71
N GLU A 449 -0.24 -28.96 21.13
CA GLU A 449 0.08 -30.38 21.37
C GLU A 449 1.52 -30.78 20.96
N PHE A 450 2.17 -30.01 20.09
CA PHE A 450 3.54 -30.27 19.62
C PHE A 450 4.60 -29.35 20.26
N LEU A 451 4.25 -28.60 21.31
CA LEU A 451 5.21 -27.70 21.98
C LEU A 451 6.45 -28.45 22.50
N GLU A 452 6.29 -29.67 23.01
CA GLU A 452 7.43 -30.48 23.46
C GLU A 452 8.41 -30.78 22.33
N ASP A 453 7.92 -31.14 21.14
CA ASP A 453 8.75 -31.41 19.96
C ASP A 453 9.51 -30.15 19.54
N SER A 454 8.83 -28.99 19.53
CA SER A 454 9.43 -27.69 19.23
C SER A 454 10.51 -27.28 20.25
N LEU A 455 10.31 -27.58 21.53
CA LEU A 455 11.30 -27.33 22.58
C LEU A 455 12.50 -28.28 22.48
N ASP A 456 12.30 -29.49 21.97
CA ASP A 456 13.40 -30.43 21.67
C ASP A 456 14.25 -29.97 20.49
N GLU A 457 13.64 -29.36 19.47
CA GLU A 457 14.38 -28.71 18.39
C GLU A 457 15.18 -27.49 18.90
N CYS A 458 14.66 -26.77 19.90
CA CYS A 458 15.33 -25.65 20.58
C CYS A 458 15.90 -26.05 21.95
N TYR A 459 16.77 -27.06 21.99
CA TYR A 459 17.32 -27.62 23.24
C TYR A 459 17.95 -26.57 24.19
N GLU A 460 18.57 -25.51 23.64
CA GLU A 460 19.18 -24.44 24.43
C GLU A 460 18.14 -23.69 25.27
N LEU A 461 16.97 -23.41 24.69
CA LEU A 461 15.87 -22.78 25.40
C LEU A 461 15.33 -23.70 26.50
N ARG A 462 15.16 -24.98 26.19
CA ARG A 462 14.68 -25.99 27.16
C ARG A 462 15.59 -26.08 28.38
N ASP A 463 16.91 -26.11 28.17
CA ASP A 463 17.89 -26.15 29.26
C ASP A 463 17.87 -24.86 30.10
N GLU A 464 17.75 -23.68 29.48
CA GLU A 464 17.68 -22.42 30.22
C GLU A 464 16.39 -22.27 31.03
N ILE A 465 15.24 -22.73 30.53
CA ILE A 465 13.98 -22.74 31.30
C ILE A 465 14.10 -23.72 32.48
N ASN A 466 14.65 -24.91 32.27
CA ASN A 466 14.77 -25.94 33.32
C ASN A 466 15.72 -25.57 34.47
N LYS A 467 16.63 -24.61 34.27
CA LYS A 467 17.44 -24.06 35.37
C LYS A 467 16.58 -23.33 36.41
N GLY A 468 15.43 -22.78 36.01
CA GLY A 468 14.47 -22.14 36.92
C GLY A 468 14.90 -20.78 37.49
N ASP A 469 15.99 -20.20 37.01
CA ASP A 469 16.58 -18.98 37.59
C ASP A 469 16.07 -17.67 36.95
N SER A 470 15.15 -17.73 35.98
CA SER A 470 14.78 -16.56 35.16
C SER A 470 13.32 -16.56 34.73
N THR A 471 12.75 -15.37 34.66
CA THR A 471 11.44 -15.14 34.04
C THR A 471 11.61 -14.87 32.54
N TRP A 472 10.73 -15.44 31.74
CA TRP A 472 10.72 -15.34 30.29
C TRP A 472 9.48 -14.60 29.81
N ILE A 473 9.60 -13.95 28.65
CA ILE A 473 8.51 -13.28 27.94
C ILE A 473 8.34 -13.91 26.57
N LEU A 474 7.15 -14.47 26.32
CA LEU A 474 6.73 -14.98 25.02
C LEU A 474 6.20 -13.81 24.20
N LYS A 475 6.73 -13.64 22.99
CA LYS A 475 6.30 -12.60 22.05
C LYS A 475 5.97 -13.24 20.70
N PRO A 476 4.76 -13.09 20.15
CA PRO A 476 4.46 -13.54 18.80
C PRO A 476 5.22 -12.68 17.78
N SER A 477 5.73 -13.29 16.71
CA SER A 477 6.58 -12.56 15.74
C SER A 477 5.80 -11.62 14.81
N MET A 478 4.50 -11.85 14.62
CA MET A 478 3.64 -11.13 13.67
C MET A 478 2.43 -10.44 14.33
N SER A 479 2.40 -10.36 15.66
CA SER A 479 1.38 -9.59 16.40
C SER A 479 1.82 -8.14 16.59
N ASP A 480 0.98 -7.19 16.19
CA ASP A 480 1.19 -5.77 16.48
C ASP A 480 0.62 -5.38 17.85
N ARG A 481 1.00 -4.19 18.35
CA ARG A 481 0.44 -3.53 19.55
C ARG A 481 0.57 -4.27 20.89
N GLY A 482 1.38 -5.33 20.95
CA GLY A 482 1.63 -6.09 22.19
C GLY A 482 0.56 -7.13 22.53
N GLN A 483 -0.31 -7.47 21.58
CA GLN A 483 -1.24 -8.59 21.69
C GLN A 483 -0.48 -9.92 21.75
N GLY A 484 -0.97 -10.89 22.53
CA GLY A 484 -0.35 -12.23 22.67
C GLY A 484 0.96 -12.28 23.48
N ILE A 485 1.41 -11.17 24.06
CA ILE A 485 2.59 -11.19 24.93
C ILE A 485 2.20 -11.76 26.30
N ARG A 486 2.94 -12.77 26.77
CA ARG A 486 2.73 -13.43 28.07
C ARG A 486 4.06 -13.65 28.79
N LEU A 487 4.02 -13.68 30.12
CA LEU A 487 5.17 -14.01 30.98
C LEU A 487 5.04 -15.44 31.50
N PHE A 488 6.17 -16.14 31.62
CA PHE A 488 6.22 -17.49 32.17
C PHE A 488 7.59 -17.79 32.80
N GLN A 489 7.64 -18.82 33.64
CA GLN A 489 8.87 -19.31 34.28
C GLN A 489 9.10 -20.80 34.02
N THR A 490 8.02 -21.59 33.89
CA THR A 490 8.10 -23.05 33.69
C THR A 490 7.60 -23.47 32.31
N ILE A 491 7.97 -24.68 31.88
CA ILE A 491 7.47 -25.27 30.63
C ILE A 491 5.96 -25.53 30.73
N ASP A 492 5.46 -25.94 31.90
CA ASP A 492 4.02 -26.18 32.11
C ASP A 492 3.18 -24.90 31.94
N GLN A 493 3.71 -23.76 32.42
CA GLN A 493 3.08 -22.46 32.19
C GLN A 493 3.12 -22.06 30.71
N LEU A 494 4.22 -22.35 30.01
CA LEU A 494 4.31 -22.13 28.57
C LEU A 494 3.28 -22.97 27.81
N GLN A 495 3.12 -24.24 28.17
CA GLN A 495 2.10 -25.13 27.61
C GLN A 495 0.69 -24.56 27.82
N THR A 496 0.38 -24.14 29.05
CA THR A 496 -0.93 -23.54 29.38
C THR A 496 -1.22 -22.29 28.55
N ILE A 497 -0.19 -21.47 28.26
CA ILE A 497 -0.32 -20.29 27.39
C ILE A 497 -0.63 -20.70 25.95
N PHE A 498 -0.04 -21.79 25.44
CA PHE A 498 -0.33 -22.27 24.09
C PHE A 498 -1.71 -22.93 24.00
N ASP A 499 -2.12 -23.67 25.03
CA ASP A 499 -3.43 -24.30 25.11
C ASP A 499 -4.55 -23.24 25.14
N SER A 500 -4.35 -22.13 25.87
CA SER A 500 -5.35 -21.06 25.94
C SER A 500 -5.57 -20.34 24.61
N PHE A 501 -4.55 -20.28 23.75
CA PHE A 501 -4.72 -19.75 22.40
C PHE A 501 -5.57 -20.67 21.49
N GLU A 502 -5.60 -21.99 21.74
CA GLU A 502 -6.40 -22.93 20.95
C GLU A 502 -7.86 -23.03 21.43
N GLU A 503 -8.13 -22.89 22.73
CA GLU A 503 -9.50 -22.89 23.25
C GLU A 503 -10.32 -21.71 22.71
N GLU A 504 -9.69 -20.52 22.57
CA GLU A 504 -10.32 -19.33 21.99
C GLU A 504 -10.69 -19.48 20.49
N ASP A 505 -10.10 -20.44 19.76
CA ASP A 505 -10.37 -20.70 18.34
C ASP A 505 -11.66 -21.54 18.12
N THR A 506 -12.20 -22.21 19.15
CA THR A 506 -13.32 -23.18 19.01
C THR A 506 -14.73 -22.64 19.31
N ASP A 507 -14.86 -21.46 19.92
CA ASP A 507 -16.15 -20.88 20.33
C ASP A 507 -16.78 -19.91 19.32
N ALA A 508 -16.24 -19.81 18.10
CA ALA A 508 -16.71 -18.87 17.06
C ALA A 508 -17.96 -19.34 16.26
N GLU A 509 -18.93 -19.99 16.91
CA GLU A 509 -20.31 -20.04 16.42
C GLU A 509 -21.21 -19.14 17.30
N GLY A 510 -21.15 -17.82 17.04
CA GLY A 510 -22.34 -16.98 17.20
C GLY A 510 -22.49 -16.11 18.45
N GLU A 511 -21.42 -15.60 19.07
CA GLU A 511 -21.52 -14.51 20.05
C GLU A 511 -20.69 -13.28 19.66
N GLU A 512 -21.28 -12.10 19.89
CA GLU A 512 -20.71 -10.78 19.56
C GLU A 512 -19.33 -10.60 20.22
N CYS A 513 -18.31 -10.24 19.42
CA CYS A 513 -17.00 -9.88 19.92
C CYS A 513 -17.11 -8.67 20.86
N THR A 514 -17.08 -8.90 22.17
CA THR A 514 -16.89 -7.84 23.16
C THR A 514 -15.46 -7.31 23.07
N GLU A 515 -15.31 -5.99 22.94
CA GLU A 515 -14.04 -5.27 23.01
C GLU A 515 -13.33 -5.58 24.34
N GLY A 516 -12.35 -6.49 24.33
CA GLY A 516 -11.58 -6.84 25.52
C GLY A 516 -10.76 -8.13 25.43
N ASN A 517 -11.03 -9.02 24.48
CA ASN A 517 -10.30 -10.28 24.39
C ASN A 517 -8.92 -10.10 23.74
N ASN A 518 -7.86 -10.41 24.51
CA ASN A 518 -6.45 -10.41 24.08
C ASN A 518 -6.07 -11.69 23.30
N GLY A 519 -7.06 -12.27 22.63
CA GLY A 519 -6.93 -13.56 21.97
C GLY A 519 -6.20 -13.45 20.65
N VAL A 520 -5.27 -14.37 20.45
CA VAL A 520 -4.41 -14.41 19.28
C VAL A 520 -4.61 -15.77 18.64
N ILE A 521 -5.14 -15.77 17.42
CA ILE A 521 -5.43 -16.97 16.62
C ILE A 521 -4.10 -17.72 16.38
N THR A 522 -3.84 -18.79 17.13
CA THR A 522 -2.61 -19.62 17.01
C THR A 522 -2.47 -20.23 15.62
N SER A 523 -3.59 -20.59 14.99
CA SER A 523 -3.58 -21.13 13.62
C SER A 523 -3.01 -20.17 12.56
N GLN A 524 -2.86 -18.88 12.88
CA GLN A 524 -2.27 -17.85 12.02
C GLN A 524 -0.82 -17.45 12.41
N LEU A 525 -0.35 -17.79 13.62
CA LEU A 525 0.98 -17.39 14.13
C LEU A 525 1.83 -18.60 14.52
N ARG A 526 2.78 -18.99 13.64
CA ARG A 526 3.67 -20.15 13.89
C ARG A 526 5.02 -19.81 14.51
N HIS A 527 5.43 -18.54 14.50
CA HIS A 527 6.76 -18.11 14.95
C HIS A 527 6.67 -17.24 16.19
N PHE A 528 7.31 -17.69 17.26
CA PHE A 528 7.39 -17.01 18.55
C PHE A 528 8.84 -16.71 18.91
N ILE A 529 9.03 -15.68 19.72
CA ILE A 529 10.31 -15.35 20.33
C ILE A 529 10.13 -15.45 21.83
N VAL A 530 10.96 -16.29 22.43
CA VAL A 530 11.09 -16.39 23.87
C VAL A 530 12.30 -15.56 24.26
N GLN A 531 12.07 -14.47 24.98
CA GLN A 531 13.12 -13.56 25.42
C GLN A 531 13.20 -13.53 26.95
N LYS A 532 14.40 -13.39 27.49
CA LYS A 532 14.60 -13.22 28.93
C LYS A 532 13.98 -11.90 29.38
N TYR A 533 13.08 -11.96 30.36
CA TYR A 533 12.41 -10.79 30.88
C TYR A 533 13.32 -10.00 31.82
N ILE A 534 13.39 -8.68 31.63
CA ILE A 534 14.14 -7.78 32.52
C ILE A 534 13.30 -7.49 33.76
N ALA A 535 13.51 -8.29 34.80
CA ALA A 535 12.74 -8.24 36.06
C ALA A 535 13.13 -7.07 37.00
N ASP A 536 14.26 -6.41 36.76
CA ASP A 536 14.77 -5.30 37.58
C ASP A 536 14.87 -3.98 36.78
N PRO A 537 13.73 -3.46 36.27
CA PRO A 537 13.72 -2.18 35.56
C PRO A 537 13.99 -1.02 36.52
N LEU A 538 14.53 0.07 36.00
CA LEU A 538 14.63 1.33 36.73
C LEU A 538 13.22 1.87 37.02
N ILE A 539 12.89 2.00 38.30
CA ILE A 539 11.61 2.53 38.76
C ILE A 539 11.83 3.86 39.47
N LEU A 540 11.07 4.89 39.07
CA LEU A 540 11.18 6.24 39.62
C LEU A 540 10.00 6.54 40.57
N SER A 541 10.31 7.02 41.76
CA SER A 541 9.33 7.29 42.82
C SER A 541 8.37 8.43 42.44
N GLU A 542 8.89 9.41 41.70
CA GLU A 542 8.23 10.61 41.21
C GLU A 542 7.13 10.28 40.19
N TYR A 543 7.19 9.09 39.58
CA TYR A 543 6.25 8.59 38.57
C TYR A 543 5.46 7.38 39.07
N GLN A 544 5.10 7.39 40.36
CA GLN A 544 4.20 6.40 40.98
C GLN A 544 4.70 4.95 40.90
N GLY A 545 6.02 4.74 40.80
CA GLY A 545 6.58 3.39 40.74
C GLY A 545 6.28 2.65 39.43
N LYS A 546 5.97 3.38 38.35
CA LYS A 546 5.62 2.79 37.05
C LYS A 546 6.87 2.41 36.25
N LYS A 547 6.78 1.29 35.53
CA LYS A 547 7.78 0.88 34.52
C LYS A 547 7.75 1.85 33.34
N PHE A 548 8.90 2.09 32.71
CA PHE A 548 8.98 2.89 31.50
C PHE A 548 9.97 2.33 30.48
N HIS A 549 9.80 2.71 29.22
CA HIS A 549 10.79 2.52 28.16
C HIS A 549 11.13 3.87 27.51
N LEU A 550 12.28 3.91 26.85
CA LEU A 550 12.77 5.06 26.10
C LEU A 550 12.58 4.80 24.61
N ARG A 551 11.84 5.69 23.94
CA ARG A 551 11.74 5.75 22.47
C ARG A 551 12.80 6.74 21.96
N VAL A 552 13.73 6.22 21.18
CA VAL A 552 14.85 6.97 20.60
C VAL A 552 14.72 6.97 19.09
N TYR A 553 14.69 8.15 18.48
CA TYR A 553 14.67 8.28 17.03
C TYR A 553 16.09 8.19 16.47
N VAL A 554 16.30 7.31 15.49
CA VAL A 554 17.59 7.08 14.85
C VAL A 554 17.44 7.23 13.34
N LEU A 555 18.26 8.08 12.75
CA LEU A 555 18.29 8.35 11.32
C LEU A 555 19.49 7.62 10.72
N ALA A 556 19.26 6.69 9.80
CA ALA A 556 20.30 6.08 8.98
C ALA A 556 20.24 6.70 7.59
N SER A 557 21.37 7.15 7.05
CA SER A 557 21.46 7.87 5.78
C SER A 557 22.54 7.26 4.89
N GLY A 558 22.20 7.04 3.62
CA GLY A 558 23.13 6.52 2.61
C GLY A 558 23.64 5.11 2.95
N ASP A 559 24.90 4.86 2.60
CA ASP A 559 25.61 3.58 2.82
C ASP A 559 26.95 3.82 3.54
N LEU A 560 27.04 3.84 4.86
CA LEU A 560 26.00 3.93 5.88
C LEU A 560 26.47 4.94 6.95
N GLU A 561 25.73 6.03 7.15
CA GLU A 561 25.93 6.97 8.25
C GLU A 561 24.71 6.96 9.18
N VAL A 562 24.92 6.81 10.49
CA VAL A 562 23.83 6.67 11.48
C VAL A 562 23.91 7.78 12.51
N PHE A 563 22.77 8.40 12.78
CA PHE A 563 22.61 9.51 13.71
C PHE A 563 21.57 9.16 14.78
N VAL A 564 21.91 9.41 16.04
CA VAL A 564 20.98 9.30 17.18
C VAL A 564 20.44 10.69 17.49
N TYR A 565 19.12 10.81 17.54
CA TYR A 565 18.46 12.05 17.94
C TYR A 565 18.50 12.22 19.46
N LYS A 566 18.99 13.38 19.91
CA LYS A 566 19.24 13.66 21.32
C LYS A 566 17.95 13.71 22.13
N LYS A 567 16.87 14.31 21.62
CA LYS A 567 15.60 14.42 22.39
C LYS A 567 14.82 13.10 22.30
N MET A 568 14.83 12.34 23.39
CA MET A 568 14.22 11.02 23.51
C MET A 568 12.92 11.10 24.31
N LEU A 569 11.99 10.20 24.06
CA LEU A 569 10.72 10.12 24.79
C LEU A 569 10.79 9.02 25.85
N THR A 570 10.23 9.28 27.02
CA THR A 570 10.02 8.30 28.08
C THR A 570 8.53 7.97 28.13
N LEU A 571 8.18 6.70 27.95
CA LEU A 571 6.80 6.22 27.93
C LEU A 571 6.54 5.28 29.12
N PHE A 572 5.55 5.62 29.94
CA PHE A 572 5.23 4.89 31.18
C PHE A 572 4.12 3.84 30.99
N ALA A 573 4.19 2.76 31.77
CA ALA A 573 3.12 1.77 31.89
C ALA A 573 1.87 2.37 32.56
N ALA A 574 0.71 1.73 32.35
CA ALA A 574 -0.54 2.21 32.93
C ALA A 574 -0.56 2.05 34.46
N SER A 575 -0.07 0.90 34.92
CA SER A 575 -0.07 0.50 36.34
C SER A 575 1.34 0.49 36.94
N PRO A 576 1.46 0.63 38.28
CA PRO A 576 2.73 0.46 38.97
C PRO A 576 3.36 -0.91 38.71
N TYR A 577 4.70 -0.95 38.70
CA TYR A 577 5.44 -2.18 38.47
C TYR A 577 5.34 -3.12 39.66
N THR A 578 5.12 -4.41 39.39
CA THR A 578 5.18 -5.49 40.39
C THR A 578 6.26 -6.46 39.96
N ASP A 579 7.09 -6.93 40.90
CA ASP A 579 8.14 -7.90 40.59
C ASP A 579 7.50 -9.26 40.27
N PRO A 580 7.73 -9.80 39.04
CA PRO A 580 7.14 -11.07 38.66
C PRO A 580 7.65 -12.25 39.49
N ASN A 581 8.82 -12.13 40.15
CA ASN A 581 9.34 -13.19 41.03
C ASN A 581 8.69 -13.20 42.43
N GLN A 582 7.88 -12.18 42.76
CA GLN A 582 7.14 -12.08 44.02
C GLN A 582 5.65 -12.41 43.84
N LEU A 583 5.20 -12.60 42.60
CA LEU A 583 3.88 -13.13 42.30
C LEU A 583 3.92 -14.65 42.54
N ASP A 584 2.94 -15.15 43.29
CA ASP A 584 2.73 -16.59 43.48
C ASP A 584 2.22 -17.15 42.14
N LEU A 585 3.14 -17.51 41.24
CA LEU A 585 2.83 -18.01 39.90
C LEU A 585 2.29 -19.47 39.90
N ASP A 586 2.08 -20.04 41.09
CA ASP A 586 1.46 -21.36 41.32
C ASP A 586 -0.07 -21.31 41.29
N THR A 587 -0.69 -20.12 41.34
CA THR A 587 -2.13 -19.97 41.06
C THR A 587 -2.33 -19.79 39.56
N GLU A 588 -3.29 -20.51 38.97
CA GLU A 588 -3.76 -20.43 37.57
C GLU A 588 -4.28 -19.02 37.14
N GLU A 589 -3.96 -17.96 37.89
CA GLU A 589 -4.36 -16.58 37.60
C GLU A 589 -3.36 -15.92 36.63
N GLU A 590 -3.85 -15.39 35.51
CA GLU A 590 -3.04 -14.65 34.55
C GLU A 590 -2.32 -13.45 35.21
N VAL A 591 -1.02 -13.34 34.99
CA VAL A 591 -0.24 -12.18 35.45
C VAL A 591 -0.79 -10.90 34.80
N PRO A 592 -1.18 -9.87 35.57
CA PRO A 592 -1.75 -8.65 35.01
C PRO A 592 -0.71 -7.88 34.18
N MET A 593 -0.84 -7.92 32.86
CA MET A 593 0.14 -7.34 31.91
C MET A 593 0.23 -5.80 31.93
N PHE A 594 -0.77 -5.10 32.48
CA PHE A 594 -0.86 -3.63 32.48
C PHE A 594 0.29 -2.90 33.22
N GLY A 595 0.97 -3.57 34.17
CA GLY A 595 2.15 -3.06 34.86
C GLY A 595 3.49 -3.44 34.20
N HIS A 596 3.46 -4.38 33.25
CA HIS A 596 4.65 -4.95 32.61
C HIS A 596 4.83 -4.49 31.16
N LEU A 597 3.75 -4.08 30.49
CA LEU A 597 3.74 -3.51 29.15
C LEU A 597 3.62 -1.99 29.20
N THR A 598 4.44 -1.33 28.40
CA THR A 598 4.56 0.13 28.32
C THR A 598 3.99 0.71 27.03
N ASN A 599 3.27 -0.08 26.24
CA ASN A 599 2.68 0.35 24.98
C ASN A 599 1.46 1.23 25.23
N THR A 600 1.44 2.40 24.58
CA THR A 600 0.35 3.37 24.67
C THR A 600 -0.93 2.93 23.95
N CYS A 601 -0.85 2.06 22.93
CA CYS A 601 -2.03 1.60 22.18
C CYS A 601 -2.98 0.69 22.98
N LEU A 602 -2.51 0.05 24.06
CA LEU A 602 -3.35 -0.73 24.98
C LEU A 602 -3.99 0.15 26.07
N GLN A 603 -3.62 1.42 26.13
CA GLN A 603 -4.13 2.40 27.06
C GLN A 603 -5.20 3.18 26.30
N GLY A 604 -6.48 3.01 26.66
CA GLY A 604 -7.58 3.68 25.96
C GLY A 604 -7.35 5.20 25.82
N GLU A 605 -7.87 5.81 24.75
CA GLU A 605 -7.68 7.23 24.44
C GLU A 605 -8.08 8.16 25.61
N GLU A 606 -8.98 7.73 26.48
CA GLU A 606 -9.43 8.47 27.67
C GLU A 606 -8.41 8.49 28.84
N THR A 607 -7.49 7.52 28.96
CA THR A 607 -6.50 7.48 30.06
C THR A 607 -5.18 8.16 29.73
N ALA A 608 -4.87 8.39 28.45
CA ALA A 608 -3.62 9.00 28.00
C ALA A 608 -3.55 10.51 28.30
N THR A 609 -4.69 11.22 28.28
CA THR A 609 -4.74 12.69 28.44
C THR A 609 -4.72 13.16 29.90
N VAL A 610 -4.94 12.27 30.88
CA VAL A 610 -5.12 12.66 32.29
C VAL A 610 -3.85 12.48 33.13
N ASN A 611 -2.85 11.70 32.69
CA ASN A 611 -1.81 11.15 33.60
C ASN A 611 -0.33 11.23 33.14
N ASN A 612 0.10 12.25 32.38
CA ASN A 612 1.54 12.44 32.03
C ASN A 612 2.24 11.15 31.56
N SER A 613 1.60 10.38 30.68
CA SER A 613 2.11 9.07 30.24
C SER A 613 3.39 9.16 29.40
N VAL A 614 3.68 10.33 28.83
CA VAL A 614 4.83 10.59 27.96
C VAL A 614 5.56 11.86 28.42
N VAL A 615 6.88 11.75 28.62
CA VAL A 615 7.74 12.84 29.09
C VAL A 615 9.03 12.86 28.27
N GLU A 616 9.59 14.04 27.98
CA GLU A 616 10.94 14.12 27.38
C GLU A 616 12.01 13.65 28.37
N PHE A 617 12.89 12.74 27.95
CA PHE A 617 13.91 12.12 28.79
C PHE A 617 14.80 13.12 29.55
N TRP A 618 15.18 14.22 28.90
CA TRP A 618 16.03 15.24 29.53
C TRP A 618 15.30 16.00 30.65
N GLN A 619 13.97 16.07 30.58
CA GLN A 619 13.10 16.70 31.58
C GLN A 619 12.66 15.74 32.70
N LEU A 620 13.02 14.44 32.58
CA LEU A 620 12.64 13.40 33.54
C LEU A 620 13.16 13.71 34.96
N GLN A 621 12.29 13.64 35.95
CA GLN A 621 12.67 13.81 37.37
C GLN A 621 13.19 12.49 37.97
N GLY A 622 13.97 12.54 39.05
CA GLY A 622 14.51 11.35 39.72
C GLY A 622 15.85 10.83 39.19
N LEU A 623 16.40 11.41 38.10
CA LEU A 623 17.75 11.12 37.60
C LEU A 623 18.62 12.38 37.55
N THR A 624 19.88 12.24 37.97
CA THR A 624 20.89 13.29 37.85
C THR A 624 21.31 13.47 36.38
N ILE A 625 21.87 14.65 36.06
CA ILE A 625 22.35 14.94 34.70
C ILE A 625 23.43 13.94 34.26
N THR A 626 24.33 13.56 35.17
CA THR A 626 25.40 12.59 34.90
C THR A 626 24.87 11.20 34.58
N GLU A 627 23.82 10.75 35.26
CA GLU A 627 23.18 9.45 34.96
C GLU A 627 22.46 9.48 33.61
N LYS A 628 21.80 10.59 33.28
CA LYS A 628 21.18 10.79 31.96
C LYS A 628 22.21 10.77 30.83
N GLU A 629 23.36 11.42 31.03
CA GLU A 629 24.47 11.41 30.07
C GLU A 629 25.07 10.00 29.91
N LEU A 630 25.19 9.23 31.00
CA LEU A 630 25.66 7.85 30.96
C LEU A 630 24.71 6.96 30.15
N ILE A 631 23.40 7.07 30.38
CA ILE A 631 22.36 6.36 29.62
C ILE A 631 22.45 6.73 28.13
N PHE A 632 22.52 8.02 27.82
CA PHE A 632 22.63 8.49 26.43
C PHE A 632 23.93 8.00 25.75
N SER A 633 25.04 7.95 26.48
CA SER A 633 26.30 7.41 25.97
C SER A 633 26.19 5.93 25.61
N GLN A 634 25.54 5.12 26.45
CA GLN A 634 25.27 3.71 26.15
C GLN A 634 24.37 3.56 24.92
N ILE A 635 23.29 4.35 24.82
CA ILE A 635 22.38 4.32 23.66
C ILE A 635 23.15 4.57 22.35
N LYS A 636 24.06 5.55 22.33
CA LYS A 636 24.89 5.84 21.15
C LYS A 636 25.78 4.66 20.76
N GLU A 637 26.48 4.08 21.73
CA GLU A 637 27.38 2.95 21.50
C GLU A 637 26.61 1.71 21.02
N ILE A 638 25.48 1.40 21.67
CA ILE A 638 24.60 0.29 21.31
C ILE A 638 24.07 0.48 19.89
N THR A 639 23.56 1.67 19.56
CA THR A 639 23.02 1.97 18.22
C THR A 639 24.10 1.83 17.15
N GLY A 640 25.30 2.37 17.38
CA GLY A 640 26.41 2.26 16.43
C GLY A 640 26.84 0.81 16.19
N GLU A 641 26.99 0.01 17.24
CA GLU A 641 27.32 -1.41 17.12
C GLU A 641 26.19 -2.23 16.47
N LEU A 642 24.93 -1.87 16.69
CA LEU A 642 23.76 -2.56 16.14
C LEU A 642 23.65 -2.42 14.63
N PHE A 643 23.76 -1.19 14.12
CA PHE A 643 23.74 -0.93 12.67
C PHE A 643 24.99 -1.51 11.99
N LYS A 644 26.14 -1.50 12.68
CA LYS A 644 27.35 -2.17 12.20
C LYS A 644 27.19 -3.70 12.16
N ALA A 645 26.53 -4.30 13.14
CA ALA A 645 26.21 -5.72 13.14
C ALA A 645 25.33 -6.07 11.93
N ALA A 646 24.27 -5.32 11.70
CA ALA A 646 23.38 -5.51 10.55
C ALA A 646 24.13 -5.36 9.21
N SER A 647 24.96 -4.32 9.04
CA SER A 647 25.66 -4.09 7.77
C SER A 647 26.82 -5.03 7.49
N THR A 648 27.37 -5.69 8.50
CA THR A 648 28.54 -6.58 8.33
C THR A 648 28.21 -8.06 8.36
N VAL A 649 27.26 -8.46 9.21
CA VAL A 649 26.92 -9.86 9.46
C VAL A 649 25.78 -10.33 8.59
N ASP A 650 24.72 -9.52 8.45
CA ASP A 650 23.50 -9.88 7.74
C ASP A 650 23.24 -8.98 6.54
N LYS A 651 24.23 -8.97 5.62
CA LYS A 651 24.16 -8.20 4.36
C LYS A 651 23.04 -8.65 3.43
N ILE A 652 22.46 -9.83 3.65
CA ILE A 652 21.33 -10.28 2.84
C ILE A 652 20.07 -9.56 3.31
N ASN A 653 19.86 -9.45 4.62
CA ASN A 653 18.63 -8.88 5.19
C ASN A 653 18.74 -7.38 5.53
N PHE A 654 19.94 -6.79 5.55
CA PHE A 654 20.15 -5.34 5.66
C PHE A 654 21.13 -4.83 4.59
N GLN A 655 20.60 -4.09 3.62
CA GLN A 655 21.36 -3.50 2.51
C GLN A 655 21.08 -2.00 2.43
N PRO A 656 21.98 -1.17 2.99
CA PRO A 656 21.86 0.27 2.85
C PRO A 656 22.14 0.68 1.39
N LEU A 657 21.42 1.72 0.95
CA LEU A 657 21.53 2.29 -0.40
C LEU A 657 22.00 3.75 -0.29
N GLY A 658 22.93 4.16 -1.15
CA GLY A 658 23.51 5.51 -1.14
C GLY A 658 22.48 6.63 -1.41
N ASN A 659 21.39 6.31 -2.10
CA ASN A 659 20.27 7.20 -2.43
C ASN A 659 19.01 6.88 -1.59
N ALA A 660 19.18 6.39 -0.37
CA ALA A 660 18.10 6.26 0.60
C ALA A 660 18.55 6.69 1.99
N PHE A 661 17.59 7.10 2.81
CA PHE A 661 17.77 7.23 4.25
C PHE A 661 16.51 6.70 4.93
N GLU A 662 16.57 6.37 6.21
CA GLU A 662 15.41 5.86 6.94
C GLU A 662 15.43 6.27 8.41
N LEU A 663 14.25 6.56 8.93
CA LEU A 663 14.03 6.94 10.32
C LEU A 663 13.44 5.75 11.09
N TYR A 664 14.14 5.35 12.14
CA TYR A 664 13.77 4.25 13.02
C TYR A 664 13.40 4.77 14.41
N GLY A 665 12.46 4.10 15.07
CA GLY A 665 12.20 4.24 16.51
C GLY A 665 12.77 3.04 17.25
N LEU A 666 13.83 3.25 18.03
CA LEU A 666 14.43 2.22 18.86
C LEU A 666 13.87 2.31 20.28
N ASP A 667 13.40 1.18 20.78
CA ASP A 667 12.86 1.07 22.13
C ASP A 667 13.88 0.44 23.06
N PHE A 668 14.22 1.17 24.11
CA PHE A 668 15.17 0.76 25.14
C PHE A 668 14.52 0.71 26.50
N ILE A 669 15.03 -0.16 27.37
CA ILE A 669 14.70 -0.16 28.79
C ILE A 669 15.98 0.01 29.61
N VAL A 670 15.87 0.72 30.71
CA VAL A 670 16.98 0.95 31.65
C VAL A 670 16.75 0.09 32.88
N ASP A 671 17.76 -0.64 33.33
CA ASP A 671 17.70 -1.42 34.58
C ASP A 671 18.10 -0.58 35.81
N SER A 672 17.91 -1.13 37.01
CA SER A 672 18.26 -0.47 38.27
C SER A 672 19.75 -0.07 38.39
N LYS A 673 20.63 -0.73 37.62
CA LYS A 673 22.08 -0.48 37.55
C LYS A 673 22.44 0.52 36.45
N LEU A 674 21.46 1.23 35.90
CA LEU A 674 21.59 2.20 34.82
C LEU A 674 22.17 1.60 33.53
N GLN A 675 22.00 0.30 33.32
CA GLN A 675 22.37 -0.36 32.07
C GLN A 675 21.21 -0.28 31.09
N VAL A 676 21.53 0.03 29.84
CA VAL A 676 20.55 0.16 28.77
C VAL A 676 20.44 -1.15 28.00
N HIS A 677 19.20 -1.59 27.77
CA HIS A 677 18.86 -2.80 27.03
C HIS A 677 17.93 -2.48 25.86
N VAL A 678 18.18 -3.06 24.69
CA VAL A 678 17.35 -2.94 23.48
C VAL A 678 16.17 -3.89 23.59
N LEU A 679 14.98 -3.39 23.30
CA LEU A 679 13.76 -4.19 23.21
C LEU A 679 13.40 -4.50 21.76
N GLU A 680 13.32 -3.46 20.92
CA GLU A 680 12.90 -3.57 19.52
C GLU A 680 13.31 -2.35 18.70
N ILE A 681 13.25 -2.52 17.38
CA ILE A 681 13.50 -1.47 16.38
C ILE A 681 12.28 -1.43 15.47
N ASN A 682 11.66 -0.26 15.38
CA ASN A 682 10.46 -0.04 14.59
C ASN A 682 10.83 0.87 13.41
N ALA A 683 10.63 0.39 12.17
CA ALA A 683 10.62 1.27 11.01
C ALA A 683 9.28 2.00 10.93
N PHE A 684 9.28 3.20 10.32
CA PHE A 684 8.11 4.06 10.26
C PHE A 684 7.44 4.23 11.64
N PRO A 685 8.18 4.70 12.67
CA PRO A 685 7.67 4.76 14.03
C PRO A 685 6.45 5.68 14.12
N ASP A 686 5.47 5.32 14.96
CA ASP A 686 4.29 6.16 15.17
C ASP A 686 4.63 7.42 15.99
N PHE A 687 4.55 8.57 15.34
CA PHE A 687 4.84 9.87 15.95
C PHE A 687 3.68 10.40 16.80
N LYS A 688 2.45 9.88 16.64
CA LYS A 688 1.28 10.31 17.43
C LYS A 688 1.44 10.06 18.91
N GLN A 689 2.24 9.05 19.28
CA GLN A 689 2.58 8.72 20.67
C GLN A 689 3.25 9.88 21.43
N THR A 690 3.78 10.87 20.72
CA THR A 690 4.44 12.04 21.33
C THR A 690 3.44 12.98 22.02
N GLY A 691 2.16 12.95 21.63
CA GLY A 691 1.14 13.88 22.11
C GLY A 691 1.30 15.31 21.59
N ASP A 692 0.27 16.14 21.77
CA ASP A 692 0.24 17.50 21.21
C ASP A 692 1.25 18.46 21.86
N ASP A 693 1.56 18.27 23.15
CA ASP A 693 2.46 19.14 23.91
C ASP A 693 3.94 19.03 23.48
N LEU A 694 4.34 17.85 22.98
CA LEU A 694 5.71 17.57 22.55
C LEU A 694 5.87 17.63 21.01
N LYS A 695 4.90 18.22 20.29
CA LYS A 695 4.98 18.46 18.83
C LYS A 695 6.30 19.10 18.42
N GLY A 696 6.80 20.06 19.20
CA GLY A 696 8.06 20.76 18.91
C GLY A 696 9.27 19.82 18.73
N LEU A 697 9.30 18.68 19.43
CA LEU A 697 10.35 17.67 19.30
C LEU A 697 10.34 17.03 17.91
N ILE A 698 9.15 16.74 17.37
CA ILE A 698 9.00 16.15 16.03
C ILE A 698 9.33 17.18 14.94
N PHE A 699 8.98 18.46 15.13
CA PHE A 699 9.40 19.51 14.21
C PHE A 699 10.93 19.62 14.13
N ASP A 700 11.63 19.61 15.27
CA ASP A 700 13.09 19.64 15.31
C ASP A 700 13.72 18.37 14.70
N LEU A 701 13.07 17.21 14.86
CA LEU A 701 13.51 15.96 14.24
C LEU A 701 13.40 16.00 12.71
N CYS A 702 12.26 16.43 12.18
CA CYS A 702 12.05 16.61 10.73
C CYS A 702 13.05 17.62 10.17
N ASP A 703 13.35 18.69 10.91
CA ASP A 703 14.33 19.71 10.54
C ASP A 703 15.75 19.16 10.42
N GLY A 704 16.17 18.36 11.41
CA GLY A 704 17.45 17.65 11.35
C GLY A 704 17.53 16.67 10.17
N LEU A 705 16.45 15.94 9.90
CA LEU A 705 16.37 14.97 8.80
C LEU A 705 16.51 15.67 7.43
N VAL A 706 15.76 16.74 7.20
CA VAL A 706 15.85 17.52 5.95
C VAL A 706 17.25 18.10 5.77
N THR A 707 17.81 18.70 6.82
CA THR A 707 19.14 19.33 6.79
C THR A 707 20.26 18.32 6.50
N LYS A 708 20.20 17.11 7.09
CA LYS A 708 21.27 16.10 6.95
C LYS A 708 21.15 15.22 5.72
N CYS A 709 19.93 14.89 5.28
CA CYS A 709 19.73 13.93 4.19
C CYS A 709 19.27 14.59 2.89
N VAL A 710 18.36 15.58 2.96
CA VAL A 710 17.69 16.12 1.77
C VAL A 710 18.44 17.31 1.17
N VAL A 711 18.88 18.26 2.00
CA VAL A 711 19.63 19.45 1.54
C VAL A 711 20.92 19.09 0.79
N PRO A 712 21.76 18.15 1.27
CA PRO A 712 22.98 17.77 0.56
C PRO A 712 22.73 17.13 -0.81
N PHE A 713 21.61 16.43 -0.98
CA PHE A 713 21.23 15.77 -2.23
C PHE A 713 20.94 16.78 -3.37
N PHE A 714 20.33 17.91 -3.03
CA PHE A 714 20.08 19.03 -3.95
C PHE A 714 21.21 20.07 -4.00
N ASN A 715 22.38 19.78 -3.41
CA ASN A 715 23.51 20.72 -3.31
C ASN A 715 23.13 22.08 -2.68
N GLY A 716 22.13 22.10 -1.79
CA GLY A 716 21.71 23.34 -1.12
C GLY A 716 22.76 23.82 -0.10
N GLU A 717 22.89 25.13 0.07
CA GLU A 717 23.72 25.70 1.14
C GLU A 717 22.98 25.57 2.48
N VAL A 718 23.59 24.86 3.44
CA VAL A 718 23.11 24.85 4.83
C VAL A 718 23.33 26.26 5.39
N LYS A 719 22.25 26.98 5.75
CA LYS A 719 22.35 28.35 6.29
C LYS A 719 23.24 28.36 7.54
N GLU A 720 24.31 29.16 7.53
CA GLU A 720 25.32 29.30 8.61
C GLU A 720 24.79 29.85 9.96
N GLY A 721 23.47 29.83 10.21
CA GLY A 721 22.83 30.30 11.45
C GLY A 721 22.18 29.23 12.33
N GLU A 722 22.15 27.95 11.91
CA GLU A 722 21.46 26.84 12.60
C GLU A 722 22.39 25.79 13.24
N ASN A 723 23.63 26.17 13.56
CA ASN A 723 24.62 25.31 14.22
C ASN A 723 24.16 24.73 15.58
N ASP A 724 23.14 25.31 16.23
CA ASP A 724 22.59 24.79 17.51
C ASP A 724 21.62 23.62 17.32
N LYS A 725 20.91 23.54 16.18
CA LYS A 725 20.00 22.42 15.87
C LYS A 725 20.72 21.23 15.26
N GLU A 726 21.82 21.47 14.52
CA GLU A 726 22.70 20.41 14.01
C GLU A 726 23.28 19.52 15.13
N GLN A 727 23.35 20.02 16.38
CA GLN A 727 23.83 19.26 17.54
C GLN A 727 22.82 18.21 18.06
N LEU A 728 21.57 18.22 17.58
CA LEU A 728 20.56 17.28 18.05
C LEU A 728 20.67 15.90 17.40
N LEU A 729 21.20 15.80 16.18
CA LEU A 729 21.48 14.52 15.51
C LEU A 729 22.97 14.19 15.66
N VAL A 730 23.28 13.28 16.58
CA VAL A 730 24.66 12.90 16.89
C VAL A 730 25.07 11.71 16.03
N SER A 731 26.08 11.87 15.17
CA SER A 731 26.63 10.75 14.39
C SER A 731 27.25 9.71 15.31
N VAL A 732 26.85 8.44 15.16
CA VAL A 732 27.31 7.29 15.96
C VAL A 732 28.02 6.23 15.13
N LEU A 733 27.80 6.22 13.82
CA LEU A 733 28.45 5.32 12.88
C LEU A 733 28.64 6.04 11.55
N LYS A 734 29.82 5.91 10.95
CA LYS A 734 30.12 6.33 9.59
C LYS A 734 31.04 5.27 8.98
N GLN A 735 30.54 4.52 8.01
CA GLN A 735 31.29 3.44 7.34
C GLN A 735 32.03 3.93 6.09
#